data_AF-A0A0A1ECH3-F1
#
_entry.id   AF-A0A0A1ECH3-F1
#
_cell.length_a   1.000
_cell.length_b   1.000
_cell.length_c   1.000
_cell.angle_alpha   90.00
_cell.angle_beta   90.00
_cell.angle_gamma   90.00
#
_symmetry.space_group_name_H-M   'P 1'
#
loop_
_entity.id
_entity.type
_entity.pdbx_description
1 polymer ?
#
loop_
_entity_poly.entity_id
_entity_poly.type
_entity_poly.pdbx_seq_one_letter_code
_entity_poly.pdbx_strand_id
1 'polypeptide(L)'
;MKHGIALSVLCSALLLAGCGDDSSSTTHETQYESYIQDALARDTKIKFTLQGSNASVPVPSFALMNASDGTLEIPTGGNDALTNPIAAMGTMDGWSTSMPLIMNFEGTGLADGIVTSGVYLIELSDSMTGSPTPKTILTNGTHFTVYSSAQTDTLSIVMKSDLNPSSEYILAITEAVSDENGNPVGTSSSYAALKSSKKIYTEGSLATVQKVTQGVEALFQATGVDSTKIIYSTWFTTQSVGDTLFAVKGATASALPAAIANQNLDIGQVWKGSANPNNIDLSSAYTMVMNSPSTYTDALNADTNFTTYFDSSGVIKTLLNSNFGASGVYVSKGTVQLPYYLEKGTTWNSQPFESATPSLALISQALSDDTEKTTIASQLIAAGIDTSVLASSTTEQLKLVGMDLTKSDGSALDPNRYITRYNPIPKIKSLESVNILLFTPSNTAADWPVVIYQHGITSAKENAYFFAANLAANGIAVLAIDLPLHGSRSLDSTRSANVDVTAYLNLSNLAVARDNVRQSELDIMSLTFALNYSREIKESLKNSMLESTDAIANPPRFLGHSLGGVVGVPAVAAANRTLDGGMADAVYAYSSLSTANSGGQIANLLLGSEAFGPLIKHNIASSASLDYRNFAALQCASLSDEQCYNLFDSLATADQKVTVNAGFSQFAYAAQTLLDTVDPFTNASFINSSLPTYALQVNGDSTVPNMVANAPFAGSEPLATKLGLTTINSSNSGSITNTKDFINFSSVGVHSTFIFPQDTGGSDTAMHTEMISEIVDFMTDNSLTGISNTAVLE
;
A
#
# COMPACT_ATOMS: atom_id res chain seq x y z
N MET A 1 -33.56 -6.34 6.55
CA MET A 1 -33.75 -6.03 5.12
C MET A 1 -32.84 -6.94 4.33
N LYS A 2 -33.37 -7.60 3.28
CA LYS A 2 -32.67 -8.60 2.45
C LYS A 2 -31.87 -7.80 1.43
N HIS A 3 -30.59 -7.56 1.69
CA HIS A 3 -29.74 -6.81 0.77
C HIS A 3 -29.22 -7.78 -0.29
N GLY A 4 -29.79 -7.72 -1.49
CA GLY A 4 -29.16 -8.28 -2.69
C GLY A 4 -27.89 -7.47 -3.01
N ILE A 5 -27.09 -7.94 -3.97
CA ILE A 5 -26.07 -7.09 -4.59
C ILE A 5 -26.79 -5.82 -5.04
N ALA A 6 -26.46 -4.69 -4.41
CA ALA A 6 -26.69 -3.41 -5.05
C ALA A 6 -25.81 -3.49 -6.30
N LEU A 7 -26.41 -3.85 -7.44
CA LEU A 7 -25.73 -3.61 -8.70
C LEU A 7 -25.42 -2.13 -8.65
N SER A 8 -24.14 -1.82 -8.60
CA SER A 8 -23.63 -0.47 -8.55
C SER A 8 -23.73 0.06 -9.97
N VAL A 9 -24.75 0.86 -10.21
CA VAL A 9 -25.16 1.17 -11.56
C VAL A 9 -24.87 2.61 -11.93
N LEU A 10 -24.31 2.78 -13.12
CA LEU A 10 -24.98 3.58 -14.13
C LEU A 10 -26.44 3.08 -14.31
N CYS A 11 -27.38 3.54 -13.44
CA CYS A 11 -28.85 3.32 -13.39
C CYS A 11 -29.48 2.47 -12.25
N SER A 12 -29.90 3.13 -11.16
CA SER A 12 -30.83 2.57 -10.19
C SER A 12 -32.18 2.18 -10.85
N ALA A 13 -32.61 0.92 -10.69
CA ALA A 13 -33.99 0.45 -10.49
C ALA A 13 -34.12 -1.03 -10.93
N LEU A 14 -34.49 -1.90 -9.99
CA LEU A 14 -34.95 -3.26 -10.26
C LEU A 14 -36.34 -3.44 -9.66
N LEU A 15 -37.34 -3.62 -10.52
CA LEU A 15 -38.54 -4.37 -10.18
C LEU A 15 -38.90 -5.28 -11.37
N LEU A 16 -38.95 -6.58 -11.06
CA LEU A 16 -39.51 -7.71 -11.80
C LEU A 16 -38.80 -8.21 -13.07
N ALA A 17 -37.92 -9.20 -12.88
CA ALA A 17 -37.88 -10.40 -13.73
C ALA A 17 -37.76 -11.62 -12.80
N GLY A 18 -38.83 -12.42 -12.74
CA GLY A 18 -39.11 -13.37 -11.68
C GLY A 18 -38.28 -14.65 -11.67
N CYS A 19 -38.34 -15.29 -10.50
CA CYS A 19 -37.93 -16.66 -10.20
C CYS A 19 -38.36 -17.66 -11.28
N GLY A 20 -37.47 -18.61 -11.58
CA GLY A 20 -37.81 -19.89 -12.16
C GLY A 20 -37.15 -20.98 -11.32
N ASP A 21 -37.95 -21.59 -10.45
CA ASP A 21 -37.64 -22.77 -9.65
C ASP A 21 -37.51 -23.99 -10.59
N ASP A 22 -36.56 -24.88 -10.33
CA ASP A 22 -36.32 -26.13 -11.09
C ASP A 22 -37.45 -27.14 -10.88
N SER A 23 -38.61 -26.88 -11.47
CA SER A 23 -39.66 -27.87 -11.64
C SER A 23 -40.16 -27.89 -13.08
N SER A 24 -40.16 -29.10 -13.63
CA SER A 24 -40.52 -29.43 -15.01
C SER A 24 -41.84 -28.80 -15.46
N SER A 25 -41.78 -27.97 -16.50
CA SER A 25 -42.91 -27.78 -17.40
C SER A 25 -42.43 -27.80 -18.85
N THR A 26 -42.97 -28.75 -19.59
CA THR A 26 -42.76 -28.92 -21.02
C THR A 26 -43.46 -27.79 -21.78
N THR A 27 -42.77 -27.29 -22.81
CA THR A 27 -43.22 -26.34 -23.86
C THR A 27 -43.12 -24.83 -23.55
N HIS A 28 -41.90 -24.28 -23.62
CA HIS A 28 -41.57 -23.06 -24.40
C HIS A 28 -40.05 -23.02 -24.63
N GLU A 29 -39.63 -23.01 -25.89
CA GLU A 29 -38.22 -22.98 -26.31
C GLU A 29 -37.45 -21.83 -25.61
N THR A 30 -36.33 -22.15 -24.99
CA THR A 30 -35.45 -21.19 -24.32
C THR A 30 -34.89 -20.19 -25.34
N GLN A 31 -35.27 -18.92 -25.26
CA GLN A 31 -34.89 -17.87 -26.23
C GLN A 31 -33.46 -17.34 -26.07
N TYR A 32 -32.46 -18.23 -26.11
CA TYR A 32 -31.05 -17.86 -26.25
C TYR A 32 -30.46 -18.46 -27.54
N GLU A 33 -29.28 -18.01 -27.92
CA GLU A 33 -28.48 -18.62 -28.97
C GLU A 33 -28.07 -20.05 -28.59
N SER A 34 -27.88 -20.95 -29.56
CA SER A 34 -27.62 -22.38 -29.28
C SER A 34 -26.36 -22.58 -28.43
N TYR A 35 -25.29 -21.84 -28.70
CA TYR A 35 -24.05 -21.91 -27.91
C TYR A 35 -24.25 -21.48 -26.44
N ILE A 36 -25.20 -20.58 -26.15
CA ILE A 36 -25.55 -20.20 -24.78
C ILE A 36 -26.35 -21.32 -24.11
N GLN A 37 -27.28 -21.96 -24.83
CA GLN A 37 -28.02 -23.11 -24.30
C GLN A 37 -27.07 -24.27 -23.96
N ASP A 38 -26.12 -24.57 -24.84
CA ASP A 38 -25.11 -25.60 -24.62
C ASP A 38 -24.26 -25.27 -23.38
N ALA A 39 -23.83 -24.02 -23.23
CA ALA A 39 -23.06 -23.58 -22.06
C ALA A 39 -23.88 -23.60 -20.75
N LEU A 40 -25.19 -23.35 -20.82
CA LEU A 40 -26.10 -23.43 -19.66
C LEU A 40 -26.40 -24.88 -19.23
N ALA A 41 -26.24 -25.85 -20.13
CA ALA A 41 -26.51 -27.26 -19.86
C ALA A 41 -25.34 -28.01 -19.22
N ARG A 42 -24.16 -27.38 -19.09
CA ARG A 42 -22.96 -27.99 -18.49
C ARG A 42 -23.06 -28.09 -16.97
N ASP A 43 -22.46 -29.12 -16.39
CA ASP A 43 -22.61 -29.43 -14.97
C ASP A 43 -21.84 -28.46 -14.06
N THR A 44 -20.59 -28.14 -14.40
CA THR A 44 -19.80 -27.12 -13.69
C THR A 44 -19.97 -25.76 -14.37
N LYS A 45 -20.35 -24.73 -13.61
CA LYS A 45 -20.66 -23.38 -14.13
C LYS A 45 -19.90 -22.31 -13.37
N ILE A 46 -19.57 -21.21 -14.04
CA ILE A 46 -19.11 -20.01 -13.35
C ILE A 46 -20.18 -19.52 -12.37
N LYS A 47 -19.78 -19.26 -11.12
CA LYS A 47 -20.66 -18.76 -10.06
C LYS A 47 -20.86 -17.25 -10.20
N PHE A 48 -21.79 -16.87 -11.07
CA PHE A 48 -22.16 -15.49 -11.33
C PHE A 48 -23.68 -15.30 -11.28
N THR A 49 -24.17 -14.66 -10.23
CA THR A 49 -25.58 -14.39 -10.01
C THR A 49 -25.74 -12.93 -9.60
N LEU A 50 -26.43 -12.13 -10.43
CA LEU A 50 -26.53 -10.68 -10.21
C LEU A 50 -27.51 -10.31 -9.09
N GLN A 51 -28.53 -11.14 -8.82
CA GLN A 51 -29.65 -10.78 -7.96
C GLN A 51 -30.19 -11.96 -7.15
N GLY A 52 -30.93 -11.67 -6.08
CA GLY A 52 -31.52 -12.66 -5.19
C GLY A 52 -30.65 -12.94 -3.95
N SER A 53 -31.09 -13.88 -3.10
CA SER A 53 -30.38 -14.24 -1.87
C SER A 53 -29.04 -14.93 -2.11
N ASN A 54 -28.84 -15.47 -3.31
CA ASN A 54 -27.65 -16.22 -3.70
C ASN A 54 -26.77 -15.41 -4.68
N ALA A 55 -26.94 -14.08 -4.68
CA ALA A 55 -26.18 -13.21 -5.55
C ALA A 55 -24.67 -13.33 -5.23
N SER A 56 -23.86 -13.51 -6.26
CA SER A 56 -22.44 -13.81 -6.17
C SER A 56 -21.75 -13.34 -7.43
N VAL A 57 -20.65 -12.60 -7.30
CA VAL A 57 -19.88 -12.09 -8.44
C VAL A 57 -18.40 -12.43 -8.22
N PRO A 58 -17.72 -13.02 -9.21
CA PRO A 58 -16.26 -13.23 -9.16
C PRO A 58 -15.50 -11.91 -8.99
N VAL A 59 -14.32 -11.96 -8.34
CA VAL A 59 -13.49 -10.77 -8.11
C VAL A 59 -12.17 -10.88 -8.87
N PRO A 60 -11.70 -9.80 -9.53
CA PRO A 60 -12.33 -8.49 -9.64
C PRO A 60 -13.47 -8.45 -10.66
N SER A 61 -14.36 -7.46 -10.53
CA SER A 61 -15.45 -7.22 -11.49
C SER A 61 -16.00 -5.80 -11.39
N PHE A 62 -16.37 -5.22 -12.52
CA PHE A 62 -17.04 -3.91 -12.58
C PHE A 62 -18.41 -3.90 -11.90
N ALA A 63 -19.06 -5.05 -11.79
CA ALA A 63 -20.36 -5.15 -11.11
C ALA A 63 -20.27 -4.90 -9.59
N LEU A 64 -19.06 -4.73 -9.06
CA LEU A 64 -18.73 -4.43 -7.68
C LEU A 64 -17.92 -3.10 -7.59
N MET A 65 -18.12 -2.19 -8.55
CA MET A 65 -17.55 -0.84 -8.57
C MET A 65 -18.67 0.19 -8.47
N ASN A 66 -18.63 1.09 -7.50
CA ASN A 66 -19.53 2.22 -7.41
C ASN A 66 -19.35 3.13 -8.64
N ALA A 67 -20.41 3.23 -9.44
CA ALA A 67 -20.40 3.98 -10.69
C ALA A 67 -20.38 5.52 -10.49
N SER A 68 -20.64 5.99 -9.27
CA SER A 68 -20.75 7.41 -8.95
C SER A 68 -19.41 8.01 -8.53
N ASP A 69 -18.71 7.35 -7.61
CA ASP A 69 -17.42 7.82 -7.06
C ASP A 69 -16.21 6.98 -7.50
N GLY A 70 -16.44 5.84 -8.16
CA GLY A 70 -15.39 4.94 -8.64
C GLY A 70 -14.77 4.06 -7.55
N THR A 71 -15.35 3.96 -6.35
CA THR A 71 -14.83 3.04 -5.32
C THR A 71 -15.36 1.62 -5.47
N LEU A 72 -14.84 0.67 -4.70
CA LEU A 72 -15.38 -0.69 -4.64
C LEU A 72 -16.74 -0.69 -3.91
N GLU A 73 -17.72 -1.44 -4.42
CA GLU A 73 -19.04 -1.63 -3.83
C GLU A 73 -19.29 -3.12 -3.60
N ILE A 74 -18.56 -3.69 -2.63
CA ILE A 74 -18.59 -5.12 -2.32
C ILE A 74 -19.66 -5.39 -1.24
N PRO A 75 -20.55 -6.38 -1.43
CA PRO A 75 -21.52 -6.77 -0.41
C PRO A 75 -20.86 -7.13 0.92
N THR A 76 -21.22 -6.41 1.97
CA THR A 76 -20.61 -6.52 3.31
C THR A 76 -21.26 -7.59 4.20
N GLY A 77 -22.34 -8.23 3.73
CA GLY A 77 -23.17 -9.11 4.55
C GLY A 77 -24.01 -8.36 5.61
N GLY A 78 -24.15 -7.04 5.48
CA GLY A 78 -24.92 -6.19 6.41
C GLY A 78 -24.09 -5.57 7.54
N ASN A 79 -22.76 -5.68 7.47
CA ASN A 79 -21.84 -5.00 8.39
C ASN A 79 -20.97 -4.01 7.62
N ASP A 80 -21.45 -2.77 7.49
CA ASP A 80 -20.79 -1.70 6.74
C ASP A 80 -19.74 -0.93 7.57
N ALA A 81 -19.48 -1.35 8.82
CA ALA A 81 -18.43 -0.75 9.62
C ALA A 81 -17.05 -1.05 9.01
N LEU A 82 -16.13 -0.09 9.04
CA LEU A 82 -14.74 -0.27 8.54
C LEU A 82 -13.93 -1.31 9.32
N THR A 83 -14.47 -1.82 10.43
CA THR A 83 -13.91 -2.99 11.11
C THR A 83 -14.16 -4.30 10.39
N ASN A 84 -15.06 -4.31 9.41
CA ASN A 84 -15.20 -5.36 8.42
C ASN A 84 -14.20 -5.12 7.27
N PRO A 85 -13.23 -6.02 7.01
CA PRO A 85 -12.27 -5.87 5.91
C PRO A 85 -12.92 -5.65 4.54
N ILE A 86 -14.08 -6.24 4.27
CA ILE A 86 -14.82 -6.05 3.01
C ILE A 86 -15.34 -4.62 2.90
N ALA A 87 -15.92 -4.07 3.97
CA ALA A 87 -16.39 -2.70 3.99
C ALA A 87 -15.21 -1.71 3.86
N ALA A 88 -14.07 -2.02 4.49
CA ALA A 88 -12.85 -1.23 4.35
C ALA A 88 -12.32 -1.20 2.91
N MET A 89 -12.38 -2.32 2.18
CA MET A 89 -12.06 -2.35 0.74
C MET A 89 -12.95 -1.40 -0.07
N GLY A 90 -14.19 -1.17 0.37
CA GLY A 90 -15.12 -0.22 -0.25
C GLY A 90 -14.65 1.23 -0.26
N THR A 91 -13.58 1.55 0.47
CA THR A 91 -12.93 2.88 0.44
C THR A 91 -11.94 3.05 -0.71
N MET A 92 -11.64 1.99 -1.47
CA MET A 92 -10.61 1.97 -2.51
C MET A 92 -11.17 2.18 -3.91
N ASP A 93 -10.39 2.82 -4.78
CA ASP A 93 -10.79 3.25 -6.13
C ASP A 93 -10.43 2.25 -7.25
N GLY A 94 -10.22 1.00 -6.85
CA GLY A 94 -9.86 -0.09 -7.75
C GLY A 94 -9.43 -1.33 -7.00
N TRP A 95 -9.23 -2.38 -7.78
CA TRP A 95 -8.76 -3.68 -7.30
C TRP A 95 -7.25 -3.69 -7.12
N SER A 96 -6.79 -4.58 -6.25
CA SER A 96 -5.37 -4.81 -5.99
C SER A 96 -4.60 -5.06 -7.29
N THR A 97 -3.37 -4.53 -7.33
CA THR A 97 -2.41 -4.77 -8.41
C THR A 97 -1.57 -6.02 -8.16
N SER A 98 -1.50 -6.48 -6.90
CA SER A 98 -0.59 -7.54 -6.45
C SER A 98 -1.30 -8.83 -5.98
N MET A 99 -2.62 -8.82 -5.80
CA MET A 99 -3.42 -10.00 -5.42
C MET A 99 -3.91 -10.78 -6.65
N PRO A 100 -4.11 -12.11 -6.51
CA PRO A 100 -4.59 -12.95 -7.60
C PRO A 100 -6.03 -12.63 -8.00
N LEU A 101 -6.40 -12.89 -9.25
CA LEU A 101 -7.80 -12.77 -9.70
C LEU A 101 -8.52 -14.10 -9.44
N ILE A 102 -9.68 -14.09 -8.80
CA ILE A 102 -10.34 -15.31 -8.30
C ILE A 102 -11.71 -15.51 -8.96
N MET A 103 -11.82 -16.60 -9.71
CA MET A 103 -13.04 -16.99 -10.41
C MET A 103 -13.66 -18.22 -9.74
N ASN A 104 -14.84 -18.05 -9.15
CA ASN A 104 -15.54 -19.11 -8.42
C ASN A 104 -16.46 -19.89 -9.36
N PHE A 105 -16.52 -21.20 -9.20
CA PHE A 105 -17.40 -22.12 -9.91
C PHE A 105 -18.36 -22.82 -8.94
N GLU A 106 -19.37 -23.49 -9.50
CA GLU A 106 -20.33 -24.31 -8.77
C GLU A 106 -20.78 -25.48 -9.66
N GLY A 107 -21.36 -26.52 -9.05
CA GLY A 107 -21.81 -27.72 -9.75
C GLY A 107 -20.95 -28.93 -9.42
N THR A 108 -20.56 -29.71 -10.45
CA THR A 108 -19.72 -30.90 -10.27
C THR A 108 -18.32 -30.57 -9.75
N GLY A 109 -17.79 -29.39 -10.10
CA GLY A 109 -16.54 -28.86 -9.55
C GLY A 109 -15.37 -28.88 -10.53
N LEU A 110 -14.21 -28.43 -10.06
CA LEU A 110 -12.96 -28.36 -10.82
C LEU A 110 -11.96 -29.44 -10.34
N ALA A 111 -11.03 -29.85 -11.22
CA ALA A 111 -9.86 -30.65 -10.79
C ALA A 111 -8.72 -29.74 -10.30
N ASP A 112 -7.85 -30.26 -9.42
CA ASP A 112 -6.60 -29.61 -9.03
C ASP A 112 -5.60 -29.58 -10.20
N GLY A 113 -4.99 -28.43 -10.46
CA GLY A 113 -3.92 -28.35 -11.45
C GLY A 113 -3.64 -26.97 -12.03
N ILE A 114 -2.77 -26.94 -13.05
CA ILE A 114 -2.49 -25.75 -13.84
C ILE A 114 -3.39 -25.76 -15.07
N VAL A 115 -4.17 -24.69 -15.25
CA VAL A 115 -4.99 -24.46 -16.43
C VAL A 115 -4.15 -23.71 -17.47
N THR A 116 -3.91 -24.33 -18.62
CA THR A 116 -3.01 -23.79 -19.67
C THR A 116 -3.73 -23.07 -20.80
N SER A 117 -5.06 -23.18 -20.89
CA SER A 117 -5.86 -22.57 -21.95
C SER A 117 -7.20 -22.07 -21.43
N GLY A 118 -7.81 -21.16 -22.18
CA GLY A 118 -9.18 -20.71 -21.94
C GLY A 118 -9.35 -19.53 -20.99
N VAL A 119 -8.27 -18.93 -20.49
CA VAL A 119 -8.29 -17.69 -19.70
C VAL A 119 -7.51 -16.61 -20.43
N TYR A 120 -8.13 -15.44 -20.59
CA TYR A 120 -7.59 -14.30 -21.33
C TYR A 120 -7.64 -13.04 -20.46
N LEU A 121 -6.56 -12.26 -20.46
CA LEU A 121 -6.43 -11.01 -19.71
C LEU A 121 -5.77 -9.96 -20.62
N ILE A 122 -6.37 -8.77 -20.71
CA ILE A 122 -5.89 -7.70 -21.60
C ILE A 122 -5.96 -6.38 -20.86
N GLU A 123 -4.88 -5.61 -20.89
CA GLU A 123 -4.83 -4.20 -20.49
C GLU A 123 -5.46 -3.33 -21.60
N LEU A 124 -6.26 -2.34 -21.22
CA LEU A 124 -6.88 -1.40 -22.14
C LEU A 124 -6.06 -0.12 -22.31
N SER A 125 -6.24 0.55 -23.46
CA SER A 125 -5.59 1.83 -23.77
C SER A 125 -6.22 3.04 -23.09
N ASP A 126 -7.48 2.90 -22.67
CA ASP A 126 -8.33 3.95 -22.12
C ASP A 126 -9.43 3.29 -21.27
N SER A 127 -10.22 4.09 -20.54
CA SER A 127 -11.34 3.62 -19.76
C SER A 127 -12.44 3.00 -20.63
N MET A 128 -13.17 2.02 -20.08
CA MET A 128 -14.39 1.43 -20.63
C MET A 128 -15.52 2.45 -20.86
N THR A 129 -15.44 3.61 -20.21
CA THR A 129 -16.36 4.74 -20.43
C THR A 129 -15.87 5.71 -21.52
N GLY A 130 -14.61 5.60 -21.93
CA GLY A 130 -13.97 6.36 -23.00
C GLY A 130 -14.00 5.63 -24.34
N SER A 131 -12.85 5.53 -25.00
CA SER A 131 -12.68 4.83 -26.29
C SER A 131 -11.59 3.74 -26.19
N PRO A 132 -11.85 2.66 -25.43
CA PRO A 132 -10.83 1.66 -25.12
C PRO A 132 -10.48 0.84 -26.36
N THR A 133 -9.20 0.49 -26.49
CA THR A 133 -8.70 -0.55 -27.39
C THR A 133 -7.79 -1.51 -26.61
N PRO A 134 -7.61 -2.75 -27.07
CA PRO A 134 -6.61 -3.65 -26.51
C PRO A 134 -5.21 -3.02 -26.59
N LYS A 135 -4.57 -2.79 -25.44
CA LYS A 135 -3.21 -2.22 -25.34
C LYS A 135 -2.17 -3.32 -25.20
N THR A 136 -2.28 -4.13 -24.14
CA THR A 136 -1.33 -5.21 -23.83
C THR A 136 -2.09 -6.51 -23.63
N ILE A 137 -1.73 -7.57 -24.36
CA ILE A 137 -2.29 -8.92 -24.15
C ILE A 137 -1.41 -9.65 -23.15
N LEU A 138 -1.96 -9.98 -21.99
CA LEU A 138 -1.27 -10.77 -20.97
C LEU A 138 -1.51 -12.26 -21.28
N THR A 139 -0.42 -12.98 -21.50
CA THR A 139 -0.44 -14.41 -21.87
C THR A 139 -0.21 -15.32 -20.66
N ASN A 140 -1.07 -16.33 -20.49
CA ASN A 140 -0.90 -17.41 -19.50
C ASN A 140 0.44 -18.15 -19.71
N GLY A 141 1.12 -18.51 -18.62
CA GLY A 141 2.47 -19.07 -18.60
C GLY A 141 3.58 -18.03 -18.74
N THR A 142 3.31 -16.84 -19.30
CA THR A 142 4.30 -15.76 -19.46
C THR A 142 4.11 -14.64 -18.45
N HIS A 143 2.89 -14.11 -18.33
CA HIS A 143 2.56 -12.96 -17.48
C HIS A 143 1.80 -13.35 -16.21
N PHE A 144 1.08 -14.48 -16.25
CA PHE A 144 0.37 -15.05 -15.12
C PHE A 144 0.32 -16.58 -15.26
N THR A 145 -0.03 -17.26 -14.18
CA THR A 145 -0.34 -18.71 -14.17
C THR A 145 -1.74 -18.90 -13.59
N VAL A 146 -2.52 -19.79 -14.17
CA VAL A 146 -3.86 -20.12 -13.67
C VAL A 146 -3.82 -21.45 -12.93
N TYR A 147 -4.26 -21.44 -11.68
CA TYR A 147 -4.38 -22.63 -10.83
C TYR A 147 -5.85 -22.94 -10.59
N SER A 148 -6.26 -24.18 -10.80
CA SER A 148 -7.57 -24.70 -10.41
C SER A 148 -7.47 -25.45 -9.08
N SER A 149 -8.48 -25.30 -8.24
CA SER A 149 -8.59 -25.94 -6.93
C SER A 149 -9.93 -26.67 -6.82
N ALA A 150 -9.89 -27.98 -6.60
CA ALA A 150 -11.04 -28.84 -6.35
C ALA A 150 -11.64 -28.59 -4.96
N GLN A 151 -10.81 -28.18 -3.99
CA GLN A 151 -11.28 -27.93 -2.63
C GLN A 151 -12.18 -26.70 -2.54
N THR A 152 -11.91 -25.67 -3.36
CA THR A 152 -12.61 -24.38 -3.30
C THR A 152 -13.45 -24.09 -4.55
N ASP A 153 -13.39 -24.95 -5.56
CA ASP A 153 -13.99 -24.74 -6.89
C ASP A 153 -13.62 -23.36 -7.47
N THR A 154 -12.33 -23.02 -7.41
CA THR A 154 -11.83 -21.73 -7.90
C THR A 154 -10.76 -21.88 -8.96
N LEU A 155 -10.75 -20.93 -9.90
CA LEU A 155 -9.56 -20.58 -10.68
C LEU A 155 -8.90 -19.36 -10.04
N SER A 156 -7.66 -19.53 -9.59
CA SER A 156 -6.79 -18.45 -9.12
C SER A 156 -5.81 -18.06 -10.24
N ILE A 157 -5.95 -16.85 -10.75
CA ILE A 157 -5.06 -16.26 -11.76
C ILE A 157 -3.98 -15.49 -11.01
N VAL A 158 -2.81 -16.11 -10.85
CA VAL A 158 -1.69 -15.57 -10.10
C VAL A 158 -0.74 -14.86 -11.06
N MET A 159 -0.60 -13.56 -10.89
CA MET A 159 0.27 -12.74 -11.73
C MET A 159 1.75 -13.04 -11.46
N LYS A 160 2.61 -12.90 -12.49
CA LYS A 160 4.08 -12.99 -12.36
C LYS A 160 4.75 -11.62 -12.16
N SER A 161 3.99 -10.55 -12.38
CA SER A 161 4.30 -9.17 -12.01
C SER A 161 2.99 -8.48 -11.64
N ASP A 162 3.05 -7.48 -10.78
CA ASP A 162 1.91 -6.61 -10.48
C ASP A 162 1.30 -6.00 -11.75
N LEU A 163 -0.01 -5.78 -11.70
CA LEU A 163 -0.73 -5.04 -12.74
C LEU A 163 -0.34 -3.56 -12.69
N ASN A 164 -0.44 -2.87 -13.82
CA ASN A 164 -0.19 -1.43 -13.86
C ASN A 164 -1.21 -0.71 -12.98
N PRO A 165 -0.78 0.27 -12.15
CA PRO A 165 -1.69 1.08 -11.35
C PRO A 165 -2.54 1.98 -12.24
N SER A 166 -3.68 2.44 -11.71
CA SER A 166 -4.62 3.35 -12.39
C SER A 166 -4.99 2.92 -13.81
N SER A 167 -5.07 1.62 -14.07
CA SER A 167 -5.26 1.03 -15.40
C SER A 167 -6.51 0.14 -15.43
N GLU A 168 -7.07 -0.06 -16.63
CA GLU A 168 -8.23 -0.92 -16.82
C GLU A 168 -7.86 -2.22 -17.56
N TYR A 169 -8.47 -3.32 -17.13
CA TYR A 169 -8.25 -4.65 -17.65
C TYR A 169 -9.57 -5.33 -17.97
N ILE A 170 -9.57 -6.16 -19.02
CA ILE A 170 -10.65 -7.09 -19.33
C ILE A 170 -10.18 -8.53 -19.12
N LEU A 171 -11.08 -9.36 -18.60
CA LEU A 171 -10.85 -10.78 -18.35
C LEU A 171 -11.94 -11.60 -19.06
N ALA A 172 -11.57 -12.71 -19.70
CA ALA A 172 -12.51 -13.70 -20.21
C ALA A 172 -12.10 -15.12 -19.82
N ILE A 173 -13.11 -15.95 -19.54
CA ILE A 173 -13.02 -17.40 -19.41
C ILE A 173 -13.83 -18.02 -20.52
N THR A 174 -13.29 -19.06 -21.14
CA THR A 174 -13.93 -19.80 -22.23
C THR A 174 -14.16 -21.26 -21.86
N GLU A 175 -14.93 -21.94 -22.70
CA GLU A 175 -15.19 -23.38 -22.60
C GLU A 175 -13.96 -24.28 -22.78
N ALA A 176 -12.78 -23.73 -23.06
CA ALA A 176 -11.53 -24.50 -23.09
C ALA A 176 -11.04 -24.87 -21.67
N VAL A 177 -11.62 -24.28 -20.62
CA VAL A 177 -11.43 -24.75 -19.24
C VAL A 177 -12.32 -25.98 -19.01
N SER A 178 -11.75 -27.03 -18.42
CA SER A 178 -12.44 -28.28 -18.11
C SER A 178 -12.79 -28.42 -16.62
N ASP A 179 -13.87 -29.13 -16.34
CA ASP A 179 -14.25 -29.61 -15.02
C ASP A 179 -13.41 -30.82 -14.57
N GLU A 180 -13.70 -31.34 -13.38
CA GLU A 180 -13.00 -32.52 -12.84
C GLU A 180 -13.13 -33.80 -13.70
N ASN A 181 -14.13 -33.89 -14.57
CA ASN A 181 -14.39 -35.01 -15.47
C ASN A 181 -13.83 -34.78 -16.88
N GLY A 182 -13.16 -33.65 -17.12
CA GLY A 182 -12.62 -33.28 -18.43
C GLY A 182 -13.64 -32.63 -19.38
N ASN A 183 -14.88 -32.38 -18.94
CA ASN A 183 -15.89 -31.71 -19.74
C ASN A 183 -15.71 -30.18 -19.70
N PRO A 184 -16.08 -29.44 -20.76
CA PRO A 184 -16.07 -27.98 -20.74
C PRO A 184 -16.90 -27.38 -19.60
N VAL A 185 -16.40 -26.32 -18.96
CA VAL A 185 -17.19 -25.55 -17.98
C VAL A 185 -18.23 -24.65 -18.66
N GLY A 186 -19.31 -24.35 -17.95
CA GLY A 186 -20.49 -23.62 -18.42
C GLY A 186 -20.64 -22.20 -17.90
N THR A 187 -21.71 -21.56 -18.40
CA THR A 187 -22.11 -20.19 -18.02
C THR A 187 -23.23 -20.22 -16.99
N SER A 188 -23.37 -19.13 -16.22
CA SER A 188 -24.55 -18.90 -15.38
C SER A 188 -25.72 -18.32 -16.19
N SER A 189 -26.93 -18.42 -15.64
CA SER A 189 -28.13 -17.80 -16.19
C SER A 189 -28.05 -16.27 -16.22
N SER A 190 -27.37 -15.65 -15.24
CA SER A 190 -27.18 -14.20 -15.22
C SER A 190 -26.27 -13.75 -16.35
N TYR A 191 -25.14 -14.44 -16.57
CA TYR A 191 -24.23 -14.08 -17.66
C TYR A 191 -24.84 -14.38 -19.04
N ALA A 192 -25.56 -15.49 -19.18
CA ALA A 192 -26.31 -15.82 -20.39
C ALA A 192 -27.29 -14.70 -20.80
N ALA A 193 -27.97 -14.10 -19.83
CA ALA A 193 -28.87 -12.97 -20.07
C ALA A 193 -28.13 -11.72 -20.55
N LEU A 194 -26.96 -11.41 -19.98
CA LEU A 194 -26.14 -10.26 -20.38
C LEU A 194 -25.51 -10.45 -21.77
N LYS A 195 -25.01 -11.65 -22.06
CA LYS A 195 -24.33 -11.96 -23.33
C LYS A 195 -25.28 -12.01 -24.52
N SER A 196 -26.51 -12.48 -24.33
CA SER A 196 -27.42 -12.77 -25.44
C SER A 196 -27.71 -11.55 -26.33
N SER A 197 -27.72 -11.77 -27.64
CA SER A 197 -28.21 -10.82 -28.64
C SER A 197 -29.70 -11.01 -28.97
N LYS A 198 -30.27 -12.18 -28.62
CA LYS A 198 -31.72 -12.44 -28.72
C LYS A 198 -32.51 -11.82 -27.56
N LYS A 199 -31.96 -11.86 -26.34
CA LYS A 199 -32.57 -11.27 -25.16
C LYS A 199 -31.99 -9.88 -24.90
N ILE A 200 -32.74 -8.85 -25.30
CA ILE A 200 -32.29 -7.46 -25.24
C ILE A 200 -32.97 -6.75 -24.07
N TYR A 201 -32.17 -6.11 -23.22
CA TYR A 201 -32.61 -5.17 -22.20
C TYR A 201 -32.43 -3.75 -22.74
N THR A 202 -33.51 -2.97 -22.80
CA THR A 202 -33.50 -1.62 -23.39
C THR A 202 -33.37 -0.50 -22.36
N GLU A 203 -33.70 -0.77 -21.10
CA GLU A 203 -33.72 0.21 -20.01
C GLU A 203 -33.23 -0.39 -18.69
N GLY A 204 -32.83 0.49 -17.76
CA GLY A 204 -32.41 0.12 -16.41
C GLY A 204 -31.02 -0.51 -16.34
N SER A 205 -30.66 -0.98 -15.14
CA SER A 205 -29.31 -1.50 -14.83
C SER A 205 -28.88 -2.67 -15.70
N LEU A 206 -29.81 -3.56 -16.02
CA LEU A 206 -29.53 -4.73 -16.86
C LEU A 206 -29.16 -4.34 -18.30
N ALA A 207 -29.73 -3.27 -18.85
CA ALA A 207 -29.37 -2.77 -20.19
C ALA A 207 -27.93 -2.23 -20.20
N THR A 208 -27.56 -1.45 -19.18
CA THR A 208 -26.19 -0.94 -19.02
C THR A 208 -25.19 -2.09 -18.89
N VAL A 209 -25.43 -3.02 -17.96
CA VAL A 209 -24.52 -4.15 -17.70
C VAL A 209 -24.42 -5.05 -18.93
N GLN A 210 -25.52 -5.29 -19.65
CA GLN A 210 -25.52 -6.03 -20.92
C GLN A 210 -24.64 -5.35 -21.98
N LYS A 211 -24.78 -4.02 -22.15
CA LYS A 211 -23.97 -3.25 -23.09
C LYS A 211 -22.48 -3.35 -22.76
N VAL A 212 -22.13 -3.25 -21.48
CA VAL A 212 -20.74 -3.40 -21.01
C VAL A 212 -20.22 -4.81 -21.31
N THR A 213 -20.96 -5.86 -20.94
CA THR A 213 -20.56 -7.25 -21.22
C THR A 213 -20.34 -7.49 -22.72
N GLN A 214 -21.27 -7.05 -23.58
CA GLN A 214 -21.12 -7.19 -25.03
C GLN A 214 -19.96 -6.36 -25.59
N GLY A 215 -19.70 -5.18 -25.02
CA GLY A 215 -18.54 -4.35 -25.36
C GLY A 215 -17.21 -5.02 -25.00
N VAL A 216 -17.11 -5.64 -23.82
CA VAL A 216 -15.95 -6.44 -23.41
C VAL A 216 -15.74 -7.62 -24.36
N GLU A 217 -16.80 -8.34 -24.73
CA GLU A 217 -16.68 -9.44 -25.71
C GLU A 217 -16.26 -8.96 -27.09
N ALA A 218 -16.69 -7.78 -27.53
CA ALA A 218 -16.25 -7.18 -28.78
C ALA A 218 -14.74 -6.83 -28.75
N LEU A 219 -14.22 -6.35 -27.62
CA LEU A 219 -12.79 -6.11 -27.44
C LEU A 219 -11.98 -7.41 -27.50
N PHE A 220 -12.49 -8.50 -26.91
CA PHE A 220 -11.89 -9.84 -27.03
C PHE A 220 -11.96 -10.38 -28.46
N GLN A 221 -13.08 -10.18 -29.16
CA GLN A 221 -13.20 -10.57 -30.56
C GLN A 221 -12.18 -9.85 -31.44
N ALA A 222 -11.89 -8.57 -31.17
CA ALA A 222 -10.88 -7.80 -31.87
C ALA A 222 -9.45 -8.35 -31.70
N THR A 223 -9.19 -9.16 -30.66
CA THR A 223 -7.91 -9.86 -30.45
C THR A 223 -7.91 -11.31 -30.92
N GLY A 224 -9.01 -11.78 -31.51
CA GLY A 224 -9.14 -13.13 -32.07
C GLY A 224 -9.74 -14.17 -31.12
N VAL A 225 -10.21 -13.77 -29.93
CA VAL A 225 -10.95 -14.66 -29.02
C VAL A 225 -12.37 -14.85 -29.55
N ASP A 226 -12.79 -16.09 -29.78
CA ASP A 226 -14.15 -16.39 -30.25
C ASP A 226 -15.18 -16.08 -29.15
N SER A 227 -15.99 -15.03 -29.38
CA SER A 227 -17.01 -14.61 -28.41
C SER A 227 -18.07 -15.68 -28.18
N THR A 228 -18.33 -16.60 -29.11
CA THR A 228 -19.29 -17.70 -28.89
C THR A 228 -18.81 -18.72 -27.84
N LYS A 229 -17.50 -18.73 -27.56
CA LYS A 229 -16.84 -19.66 -26.62
C LYS A 229 -16.65 -19.11 -25.22
N ILE A 230 -16.82 -17.80 -25.04
CA ILE A 230 -16.69 -17.12 -23.74
C ILE A 230 -17.89 -17.52 -22.85
N ILE A 231 -17.60 -18.08 -21.68
CA ILE A 231 -18.60 -18.46 -20.66
C ILE A 231 -18.72 -17.41 -19.55
N TYR A 232 -17.73 -16.52 -19.43
CA TYR A 232 -17.74 -15.36 -18.55
C TYR A 232 -16.74 -14.32 -19.04
N SER A 233 -17.09 -13.05 -18.94
CA SER A 233 -16.15 -11.94 -19.13
C SER A 233 -16.52 -10.77 -18.22
N THR A 234 -15.51 -9.98 -17.89
CA THR A 234 -15.66 -8.79 -17.06
C THR A 234 -14.56 -7.78 -17.38
N TRP A 235 -14.70 -6.57 -16.85
CA TRP A 235 -13.65 -5.56 -16.80
C TRP A 235 -13.45 -5.09 -15.36
N PHE A 236 -12.30 -4.51 -15.06
CA PHE A 236 -12.01 -3.92 -13.77
C PHE A 236 -10.91 -2.84 -13.86
N THR A 237 -10.89 -1.92 -12.89
CA THR A 237 -9.83 -0.92 -12.72
C THR A 237 -8.91 -1.31 -11.56
N THR A 238 -7.63 -1.00 -11.68
CA THR A 238 -6.61 -1.18 -10.62
C THR A 238 -6.43 0.09 -9.82
N GLN A 239 -5.95 -0.02 -8.58
CA GLN A 239 -5.79 1.10 -7.64
C GLN A 239 -4.83 2.21 -8.07
N SER A 240 -5.04 3.40 -7.50
CA SER A 240 -4.16 4.57 -7.63
C SER A 240 -2.96 4.52 -6.69
N VAL A 241 -2.05 3.59 -6.97
CA VAL A 241 -0.82 3.38 -6.17
C VAL A 241 0.04 4.65 -6.14
N GLY A 242 0.42 5.11 -4.95
CA GLY A 242 1.31 6.25 -4.74
C GLY A 242 0.73 7.64 -5.03
N ASP A 243 -0.50 7.74 -5.56
CA ASP A 243 -1.06 9.02 -6.03
C ASP A 243 -1.34 10.01 -4.89
N THR A 244 -1.61 9.53 -3.66
CA THR A 244 -1.79 10.41 -2.49
C THR A 244 -0.52 11.20 -2.17
N LEU A 245 0.63 10.52 -2.07
CA LEU A 245 1.91 11.18 -1.78
C LEU A 245 2.28 12.17 -2.89
N PHE A 246 2.10 11.75 -4.15
CA PHE A 246 2.37 12.60 -5.31
C PHE A 246 1.47 13.84 -5.34
N ALA A 247 0.18 13.70 -5.01
CA ALA A 247 -0.74 14.83 -4.93
C ALA A 247 -0.41 15.78 -3.77
N VAL A 248 -0.01 15.27 -2.60
CA VAL A 248 0.46 16.10 -1.48
C VAL A 248 1.72 16.87 -1.88
N LYS A 249 2.69 16.21 -2.53
CA LYS A 249 3.89 16.88 -3.08
C LYS A 249 3.50 18.02 -4.02
N GLY A 250 2.62 17.76 -4.98
CA GLY A 250 2.14 18.78 -5.94
C GLY A 250 1.38 19.93 -5.27
N ALA A 251 0.52 19.63 -4.30
CA ALA A 251 -0.24 20.63 -3.55
C ALA A 251 0.68 21.52 -2.71
N THR A 252 1.64 20.95 -1.98
CA THR A 252 2.65 21.73 -1.23
C THR A 252 3.54 22.55 -2.16
N ALA A 253 3.99 21.95 -3.29
CA ALA A 253 4.79 22.63 -4.29
C ALA A 253 4.10 23.86 -4.90
N SER A 254 2.76 23.84 -5.02
CA SER A 254 2.00 24.98 -5.54
C SER A 254 2.15 26.24 -4.67
N ALA A 255 2.48 26.12 -3.39
CA ALA A 255 2.74 27.23 -2.47
C ALA A 255 4.21 27.71 -2.50
N LEU A 256 5.12 26.95 -3.11
CA LEU A 256 6.56 27.23 -3.10
C LEU A 256 6.96 28.56 -3.78
N PRO A 257 6.38 28.99 -4.92
CA PRO A 257 6.72 30.28 -5.52
C PRO A 257 6.47 31.47 -4.58
N ALA A 258 5.37 31.43 -3.82
CA ALA A 258 5.06 32.45 -2.81
C ALA A 258 6.03 32.36 -1.62
N ALA A 259 6.41 31.14 -1.22
CA ALA A 259 7.37 30.93 -0.14
C ALA A 259 8.74 31.55 -0.47
N ILE A 260 9.24 31.37 -1.69
CA ILE A 260 10.50 31.97 -2.15
C ILE A 260 10.43 33.49 -2.13
N ALA A 261 9.32 34.07 -2.63
CA ALA A 261 9.15 35.52 -2.67
C ALA A 261 9.07 36.16 -1.27
N ASN A 262 8.48 35.44 -0.29
CA ASN A 262 8.18 35.98 1.04
C ASN A 262 9.08 35.44 2.15
N GLN A 263 10.03 34.54 1.86
CA GLN A 263 10.84 33.79 2.84
C GLN A 263 9.99 33.06 3.90
N ASN A 264 8.77 32.67 3.52
CA ASN A 264 7.84 31.97 4.41
C ASN A 264 6.83 31.16 3.61
N LEU A 265 6.87 29.85 3.78
CA LEU A 265 5.86 28.94 3.26
C LEU A 265 4.64 28.95 4.17
N ASP A 266 3.49 29.34 3.60
CA ASP A 266 2.20 29.17 4.24
C ASP A 266 1.34 28.24 3.37
N ILE A 267 1.33 26.95 3.73
CA ILE A 267 0.48 25.97 3.03
C ILE A 267 -1.01 26.13 3.39
N GLY A 268 -1.36 27.01 4.33
CA GLY A 268 -2.74 27.40 4.62
C GLY A 268 -3.43 28.12 3.45
N GLN A 269 -2.67 28.63 2.48
CA GLN A 269 -3.21 29.14 1.21
C GLN A 269 -3.80 28.02 0.33
N VAL A 270 -3.31 26.79 0.51
CA VAL A 270 -3.80 25.58 -0.17
C VAL A 270 -4.81 24.87 0.73
N TRP A 271 -4.40 24.43 1.93
CA TRP A 271 -5.26 23.78 2.92
C TRP A 271 -6.06 24.79 3.74
N LYS A 272 -7.14 25.29 3.14
CA LYS A 272 -8.10 26.23 3.73
C LYS A 272 -9.45 25.56 4.04
N GLY A 273 -10.30 26.23 4.80
CA GLY A 273 -11.68 25.77 5.04
C GLY A 273 -11.72 24.33 5.58
N SER A 274 -12.54 23.46 4.97
CA SER A 274 -12.70 22.07 5.44
C SER A 274 -11.47 21.18 5.24
N ALA A 275 -10.44 21.64 4.50
CA ALA A 275 -9.15 20.98 4.38
C ALA A 275 -8.27 21.14 5.64
N ASN A 276 -8.56 22.15 6.46
CA ASN A 276 -7.93 22.43 7.75
C ASN A 276 -9.03 22.55 8.82
N PRO A 277 -9.71 21.43 9.16
CA PRO A 277 -10.92 21.44 9.98
C PRO A 277 -10.72 22.01 11.40
N ASN A 278 -9.48 22.01 11.89
CA ASN A 278 -9.13 22.52 13.22
C ASN A 278 -8.57 23.95 13.19
N ASN A 279 -8.60 24.63 12.03
CA ASN A 279 -8.11 26.00 11.83
C ASN A 279 -6.68 26.20 12.40
N ILE A 280 -5.81 25.25 12.08
CA ILE A 280 -4.41 25.22 12.50
C ILE A 280 -3.65 26.31 11.75
N ASP A 281 -2.73 27.00 12.42
CA ASP A 281 -1.75 27.85 11.75
C ASP A 281 -0.71 26.98 11.05
N LEU A 282 -0.65 27.07 9.72
CA LEU A 282 0.24 26.27 8.88
C LEU A 282 1.44 27.07 8.35
N SER A 283 1.64 28.30 8.84
CA SER A 283 2.73 29.19 8.41
C SER A 283 4.13 28.73 8.86
N SER A 284 4.20 27.80 9.81
CA SER A 284 5.44 27.18 10.29
C SER A 284 5.68 25.79 9.71
N ALA A 285 4.79 25.28 8.85
CA ALA A 285 4.91 23.95 8.27
C ALA A 285 6.27 23.77 7.57
N TYR A 286 6.84 22.58 7.74
CA TYR A 286 8.14 22.14 7.25
C TYR A 286 9.35 22.91 7.80
N THR A 287 9.16 23.79 8.80
CA THR A 287 10.28 24.46 9.47
C THR A 287 11.02 23.47 10.36
N MET A 288 12.32 23.34 10.15
CA MET A 288 13.25 22.53 10.93
C MET A 288 14.13 23.46 11.78
N VAL A 289 14.33 23.07 13.04
CA VAL A 289 15.21 23.76 13.99
C VAL A 289 16.08 22.73 14.69
N MET A 290 17.37 23.05 14.82
CA MET A 290 18.35 22.20 15.49
C MET A 290 18.91 22.91 16.71
N ASN A 291 19.01 22.18 17.83
CA ASN A 291 19.69 22.65 19.03
C ASN A 291 21.21 22.55 18.86
N SER A 292 21.95 23.19 19.77
CA SER A 292 23.41 23.08 19.79
C SER A 292 23.87 21.62 19.97
N PRO A 293 24.98 21.22 19.33
CA PRO A 293 25.50 19.86 19.42
C PRO A 293 26.05 19.56 20.82
N SER A 294 25.92 18.32 21.25
CA SER A 294 26.66 17.74 22.38
C SER A 294 27.53 16.58 21.91
N THR A 295 28.53 16.18 22.72
CA THR A 295 29.30 14.97 22.41
C THR A 295 28.36 13.76 22.35
N TYR A 296 28.73 12.73 21.60
CA TYR A 296 27.99 11.46 21.55
C TYR A 296 27.65 10.94 22.95
N THR A 297 28.65 10.89 23.85
CA THR A 297 28.52 10.41 25.23
C THR A 297 27.52 11.24 26.02
N ASP A 298 27.61 12.56 25.98
CA ASP A 298 26.72 13.45 26.73
C ASP A 298 25.28 13.33 26.22
N ALA A 299 25.10 13.27 24.90
CA ALA A 299 23.80 13.12 24.27
C ALA A 299 23.12 11.80 24.68
N LEU A 300 23.86 10.68 24.53
CA LEU A 300 23.37 9.35 24.87
C LEU A 300 23.01 9.24 26.34
N ASN A 301 23.85 9.74 27.23
CA ASN A 301 23.61 9.69 28.67
C ASN A 301 22.36 10.50 29.06
N ALA A 302 22.19 11.68 28.48
CA ALA A 302 21.03 12.54 28.72
C ALA A 302 19.75 12.08 28.02
N ASP A 303 19.82 11.12 27.09
CA ASP A 303 18.65 10.67 26.34
C ASP A 303 17.75 9.72 27.16
N THR A 304 16.60 10.23 27.59
CA THR A 304 15.61 9.46 28.35
C THR A 304 14.86 8.47 27.47
N ASN A 305 14.60 8.79 26.20
CA ASN A 305 13.93 7.87 25.28
C ASN A 305 14.82 6.66 25.01
N PHE A 306 16.14 6.86 24.87
CA PHE A 306 17.07 5.74 24.74
C PHE A 306 16.97 4.80 25.95
N THR A 307 16.94 5.35 27.17
CA THR A 307 16.74 4.55 28.38
C THR A 307 15.41 3.79 28.35
N THR A 308 14.32 4.45 27.94
CA THR A 308 12.97 3.86 27.91
C THR A 308 12.86 2.70 26.91
N TYR A 309 13.37 2.88 25.69
CA TYR A 309 13.14 1.93 24.60
C TYR A 309 14.23 0.89 24.43
N PHE A 310 15.47 1.19 24.84
CA PHE A 310 16.61 0.31 24.59
C PHE A 310 17.34 -0.11 25.86
N ASP A 311 17.46 0.75 26.88
CA ASP A 311 18.39 0.51 27.99
C ASP A 311 17.77 0.63 29.38
N SER A 312 16.69 -0.12 29.61
CA SER A 312 16.03 -0.17 30.93
C SER A 312 16.93 -0.66 32.06
N SER A 313 18.05 -1.35 31.73
CA SER A 313 19.05 -1.86 32.68
C SER A 313 20.25 -0.92 32.91
N GLY A 314 20.47 0.07 32.05
CA GLY A 314 21.64 0.96 32.08
C GLY A 314 22.95 0.36 31.52
N VAL A 315 22.90 -0.86 30.99
CA VAL A 315 24.09 -1.59 30.50
C VAL A 315 24.46 -1.16 29.08
N ILE A 316 23.47 -0.91 28.22
CA ILE A 316 23.71 -0.66 26.78
C ILE A 316 24.36 0.70 26.57
N LYS A 317 24.00 1.74 27.33
CA LYS A 317 24.69 3.04 27.28
C LYS A 317 26.18 2.90 27.58
N THR A 318 26.53 2.06 28.55
CA THR A 318 27.93 1.80 28.91
C THR A 318 28.69 1.15 27.75
N LEU A 319 28.08 0.15 27.10
CA LEU A 319 28.65 -0.53 25.94
C LEU A 319 28.85 0.43 24.75
N LEU A 320 27.83 1.21 24.40
CA LEU A 320 27.90 2.17 23.30
C LEU A 320 28.91 3.30 23.57
N ASN A 321 29.01 3.80 24.80
CA ASN A 321 30.04 4.77 25.17
C ASN A 321 31.45 4.17 25.06
N SER A 322 31.64 2.88 25.36
CA SER A 322 32.93 2.22 25.15
C SER A 322 33.29 2.11 23.67
N ASN A 323 32.31 1.88 22.80
CA ASN A 323 32.54 1.70 21.36
C ASN A 323 32.66 3.03 20.62
N PHE A 324 31.84 4.03 20.97
CA PHE A 324 31.66 5.26 20.20
C PHE A 324 31.94 6.55 20.98
N GLY A 325 32.15 6.50 22.30
CA GLY A 325 32.29 7.70 23.13
C GLY A 325 33.52 8.57 22.81
N ALA A 326 34.53 7.99 22.16
CA ALA A 326 35.73 8.69 21.69
C ALA A 326 35.76 8.91 20.16
N SER A 327 34.63 8.74 19.47
CA SER A 327 34.53 8.81 18.00
C SER A 327 34.72 10.21 17.41
N GLY A 328 34.64 11.28 18.22
CA GLY A 328 34.60 12.65 17.72
C GLY A 328 33.25 13.07 17.11
N VAL A 329 32.24 12.20 17.21
CA VAL A 329 30.88 12.43 16.71
C VAL A 329 30.08 13.32 17.66
N TYR A 330 29.30 14.23 17.08
CA TYR A 330 28.41 15.12 17.80
C TYR A 330 26.97 14.84 17.47
N VAL A 331 26.11 14.93 18.49
CA VAL A 331 24.67 14.68 18.36
C VAL A 331 23.92 15.96 18.68
N SER A 332 23.02 16.35 17.80
CA SER A 332 22.11 17.48 17.98
C SER A 332 20.67 16.96 18.02
N LYS A 333 19.89 17.45 18.98
CA LYS A 333 18.43 17.25 18.98
C LYS A 333 17.78 18.37 18.18
N GLY A 334 16.68 18.10 17.51
CA GLY A 334 15.92 19.13 16.80
C GLY A 334 14.45 18.81 16.72
N THR A 335 13.71 19.71 16.09
CA THR A 335 12.31 19.49 15.72
C THR A 335 12.07 19.89 14.28
N VAL A 336 11.10 19.24 13.65
CA VAL A 336 10.55 19.61 12.34
C VAL A 336 9.04 19.71 12.46
N GLN A 337 8.44 20.77 11.92
CA GLN A 337 6.99 20.92 11.87
C GLN A 337 6.42 20.15 10.68
N LEU A 338 5.68 19.07 10.90
CA LEU A 338 5.13 18.25 9.83
C LEU A 338 3.59 18.25 9.86
N PRO A 339 2.93 18.47 8.71
CA PRO A 339 1.48 18.26 8.61
C PRO A 339 1.11 16.82 8.98
N TYR A 340 0.09 16.69 9.83
CA TYR A 340 -0.36 15.41 10.34
C TYR A 340 -1.83 15.21 10.00
N TYR A 341 -2.12 14.07 9.37
CA TYR A 341 -3.42 13.79 8.75
C TYR A 341 -4.21 12.71 9.52
N LEU A 342 -3.57 12.01 10.46
CA LEU A 342 -4.20 11.03 11.35
C LEU A 342 -4.93 11.72 12.52
N GLU A 343 -5.94 11.04 13.06
CA GLU A 343 -6.57 11.42 14.32
C GLU A 343 -5.68 11.04 15.53
N LYS A 344 -5.72 11.86 16.60
CA LYS A 344 -5.01 11.59 17.88
C LYS A 344 -5.94 11.40 19.08
N GLY A 345 -7.21 11.75 18.90
CA GLY A 345 -8.25 11.69 19.92
C GLY A 345 -8.77 10.27 20.17
N THR A 346 -10.04 10.16 20.56
CA THR A 346 -10.69 8.86 20.81
C THR A 346 -10.88 8.03 19.54
N THR A 347 -10.81 8.65 18.36
CA THR A 347 -11.01 8.02 17.05
C THR A 347 -9.70 7.68 16.33
N TRP A 348 -8.54 7.82 17.00
CA TRP A 348 -7.20 7.63 16.41
C TRP A 348 -7.02 6.29 15.67
N ASN A 349 -7.69 5.23 16.12
CA ASN A 349 -7.63 3.88 15.53
C ASN A 349 -8.87 3.51 14.70
N SER A 350 -9.82 4.42 14.48
CA SER A 350 -11.08 4.12 13.79
C SER A 350 -11.41 5.06 12.63
N GLN A 351 -10.85 6.26 12.61
CA GLN A 351 -11.06 7.24 11.54
C GLN A 351 -9.87 7.24 10.57
N PRO A 352 -10.05 6.78 9.31
CA PRO A 352 -9.01 6.91 8.28
C PRO A 352 -8.85 8.36 7.82
N PHE A 353 -7.89 8.60 6.94
CA PHE A 353 -7.74 9.88 6.25
C PHE A 353 -9.03 10.27 5.53
N GLU A 354 -9.32 11.56 5.60
CA GLU A 354 -10.38 12.20 4.83
C GLU A 354 -9.76 13.12 3.79
N SER A 355 -10.36 13.17 2.61
CA SER A 355 -9.96 14.07 1.55
C SER A 355 -10.29 15.53 1.85
N ALA A 356 -9.33 16.40 1.53
CA ALA A 356 -9.41 17.84 1.55
C ALA A 356 -10.21 18.41 0.37
N THR A 357 -10.54 17.59 -0.63
CA THR A 357 -11.32 17.97 -1.82
C THR A 357 -12.57 17.10 -1.95
N PRO A 358 -13.70 17.61 -2.48
CA PRO A 358 -14.78 16.74 -2.96
C PRO A 358 -14.32 15.90 -4.15
N SER A 359 -14.80 14.67 -4.27
CA SER A 359 -14.49 13.78 -5.41
C SER A 359 -14.80 14.41 -6.76
N LEU A 360 -13.80 14.46 -7.64
CA LEU A 360 -13.96 14.90 -9.03
C LEU A 360 -14.95 14.02 -9.81
N ALA A 361 -15.03 12.72 -9.50
CA ALA A 361 -16.01 11.81 -10.11
C ALA A 361 -17.45 12.21 -9.75
N LEU A 362 -17.71 12.48 -8.46
CA LEU A 362 -19.02 12.95 -8.00
C LEU A 362 -19.38 14.33 -8.55
N ILE A 363 -18.40 15.24 -8.68
CA ILE A 363 -18.60 16.54 -9.32
C ILE A 363 -19.00 16.36 -10.79
N SER A 364 -18.26 15.54 -11.54
CA SER A 364 -18.52 15.26 -12.95
C SER A 364 -19.92 14.68 -13.16
N GLN A 365 -20.31 13.72 -12.31
CA GLN A 365 -21.64 13.13 -12.32
C GLN A 365 -22.72 14.18 -12.04
N ALA A 366 -22.56 15.00 -11.00
CA ALA A 366 -23.53 16.02 -10.64
C ALA A 366 -23.65 17.14 -11.70
N LEU A 367 -22.56 17.48 -12.41
CA LEU A 367 -22.59 18.40 -13.56
C LEU A 367 -23.30 17.82 -14.79
N SER A 368 -23.45 16.49 -14.84
CA SER A 368 -24.16 15.76 -15.90
C SER A 368 -25.62 15.44 -15.54
N ASP A 369 -26.03 15.64 -14.28
CA ASP A 369 -27.40 15.46 -13.80
C ASP A 369 -28.18 16.78 -13.89
N ASP A 370 -29.27 16.81 -14.65
CA ASP A 370 -30.11 18.00 -14.83
C ASP A 370 -30.67 18.57 -13.52
N THR A 371 -30.82 17.73 -12.49
CA THR A 371 -31.28 18.14 -11.15
C THR A 371 -30.21 18.90 -10.38
N GLU A 372 -28.96 18.42 -10.45
CA GLU A 372 -27.86 18.91 -9.62
C GLU A 372 -26.97 19.93 -10.32
N LYS A 373 -26.92 19.90 -11.65
CA LYS A 373 -26.00 20.67 -12.49
C LYS A 373 -25.98 22.15 -12.17
N THR A 374 -27.15 22.77 -12.05
CA THR A 374 -27.24 24.21 -11.76
C THR A 374 -26.69 24.54 -10.37
N THR A 375 -27.00 23.71 -9.37
CA THR A 375 -26.59 23.91 -7.98
C THR A 375 -25.08 23.74 -7.81
N ILE A 376 -24.51 22.69 -8.40
CA ILE A 376 -23.06 22.43 -8.32
C ILE A 376 -22.27 23.43 -9.17
N ALA A 377 -22.69 23.70 -10.41
CA ALA A 377 -22.00 24.66 -11.26
C ALA A 377 -21.96 26.07 -10.63
N SER A 378 -23.04 26.49 -9.98
CA SER A 378 -23.10 27.79 -9.30
C SER A 378 -22.07 27.89 -8.15
N GLN A 379 -21.91 26.83 -7.36
CA GLN A 379 -20.91 26.78 -6.27
C GLN A 379 -19.47 26.80 -6.81
N LEU A 380 -19.20 26.04 -7.88
CA LEU A 380 -17.88 26.02 -8.52
C LEU A 380 -17.51 27.38 -9.15
N ILE A 381 -18.44 28.00 -9.89
CA ILE A 381 -18.24 29.31 -10.50
C ILE A 381 -18.06 30.38 -9.42
N ALA A 382 -18.82 30.33 -8.33
CA ALA A 382 -18.64 31.25 -7.20
C ALA A 382 -17.27 31.11 -6.54
N ALA A 383 -16.67 29.92 -6.57
CA ALA A 383 -15.29 29.66 -6.13
C ALA A 383 -14.23 30.03 -7.19
N GLY A 384 -14.63 30.57 -8.35
CA GLY A 384 -13.74 30.95 -9.44
C GLY A 384 -13.15 29.75 -10.20
N ILE A 385 -13.86 28.62 -10.22
CA ILE A 385 -13.44 27.39 -10.91
C ILE A 385 -14.02 27.38 -12.33
N ASP A 386 -13.15 27.15 -13.32
CA ASP A 386 -13.55 26.92 -14.70
C ASP A 386 -13.92 25.44 -14.90
N THR A 387 -15.23 25.18 -14.93
CA THR A 387 -15.78 23.82 -15.09
C THR A 387 -15.49 23.20 -16.45
N SER A 388 -15.12 23.99 -17.48
CA SER A 388 -14.84 23.47 -18.82
C SER A 388 -13.50 22.73 -18.92
N VAL A 389 -12.56 23.03 -18.02
CA VAL A 389 -11.23 22.41 -17.98
C VAL A 389 -10.94 21.70 -16.66
N LEU A 390 -11.84 21.74 -15.67
CA LEU A 390 -11.68 21.14 -14.34
C LEU A 390 -11.26 19.66 -14.37
N ALA A 391 -11.78 18.87 -15.32
CA ALA A 391 -11.41 17.46 -15.44
C ALA A 391 -9.94 17.23 -15.85
N SER A 392 -9.27 18.24 -16.42
CA SER A 392 -7.93 18.12 -17.03
C SER A 392 -6.88 19.09 -16.49
N SER A 393 -7.30 20.14 -15.76
CA SER A 393 -6.41 21.17 -15.22
C SER A 393 -6.18 20.95 -13.74
N THR A 394 -4.96 20.57 -13.37
CA THR A 394 -4.54 20.43 -11.96
C THR A 394 -4.65 21.75 -11.20
N THR A 395 -4.42 22.88 -11.86
CA THR A 395 -4.62 24.22 -11.26
C THR A 395 -6.09 24.47 -10.89
N GLU A 396 -7.04 24.06 -11.73
CA GLU A 396 -8.46 24.17 -11.38
C GLU A 396 -8.87 23.16 -10.31
N GLN A 397 -8.33 21.94 -10.35
CA GLN A 397 -8.58 20.91 -9.33
C GLN A 397 -8.08 21.35 -7.95
N LEU A 398 -6.93 22.01 -7.86
CA LEU A 398 -6.41 22.54 -6.58
C LEU A 398 -7.34 23.58 -5.93
N LYS A 399 -8.19 24.27 -6.70
CA LYS A 399 -9.17 25.20 -6.12
C LYS A 399 -10.28 24.50 -5.35
N LEU A 400 -10.47 23.19 -5.57
CA LEU A 400 -11.43 22.37 -4.81
C LEU A 400 -10.99 22.12 -3.36
N VAL A 401 -9.73 22.40 -3.02
CA VAL A 401 -9.22 22.18 -1.65
C VAL A 401 -9.97 23.08 -0.68
N GLY A 402 -10.60 22.45 0.31
CA GLY A 402 -11.39 23.11 1.35
C GLY A 402 -12.85 23.38 0.97
N MET A 403 -13.31 22.91 -0.19
CA MET A 403 -14.70 23.05 -0.60
C MET A 403 -15.60 21.97 0.00
N ASP A 404 -16.77 22.41 0.46
CA ASP A 404 -17.91 21.56 0.81
C ASP A 404 -19.05 21.86 -0.14
N LEU A 405 -19.22 20.98 -1.13
CA LEU A 405 -20.30 21.11 -2.11
C LEU A 405 -21.58 20.48 -1.58
N THR A 406 -22.70 21.18 -1.72
CA THR A 406 -24.03 20.69 -1.35
C THR A 406 -24.89 20.46 -2.58
N LYS A 407 -25.68 19.38 -2.56
CA LYS A 407 -26.71 19.08 -3.54
C LYS A 407 -27.91 20.03 -3.43
N SER A 408 -28.82 19.95 -4.41
CA SER A 408 -30.04 20.75 -4.49
C SER A 408 -30.96 20.58 -3.26
N ASP A 409 -30.89 19.44 -2.59
CA ASP A 409 -31.61 19.11 -1.36
C ASP A 409 -30.90 19.58 -0.06
N GLY A 410 -29.72 20.18 -0.19
CA GLY A 410 -28.90 20.65 0.93
C GLY A 410 -27.99 19.58 1.56
N SER A 411 -28.05 18.33 1.12
CA SER A 411 -27.12 17.28 1.57
C SER A 411 -25.73 17.47 0.97
N ALA A 412 -24.69 16.94 1.62
CA ALA A 412 -23.33 16.98 1.08
C ALA A 412 -23.22 16.14 -0.20
N LEU A 413 -22.49 16.65 -1.20
CA LEU A 413 -22.18 15.91 -2.43
C LEU A 413 -21.28 14.69 -2.13
N ASP A 414 -20.24 14.91 -1.31
CA ASP A 414 -19.26 13.91 -0.91
C ASP A 414 -19.17 13.87 0.64
N PRO A 415 -20.08 13.14 1.32
CA PRO A 415 -20.10 13.06 2.77
C PRO A 415 -18.98 12.19 3.34
N ASN A 416 -18.45 11.23 2.57
CA ASN A 416 -17.49 10.25 3.05
C ASN A 416 -16.04 10.74 2.95
N ARG A 417 -15.73 11.56 1.93
CA ARG A 417 -14.38 12.09 1.69
C ARG A 417 -13.31 11.00 1.64
N TYR A 418 -13.58 9.89 0.98
CA TYR A 418 -12.56 8.84 0.79
C TYR A 418 -11.37 9.37 0.00
N ILE A 419 -10.17 8.88 0.31
CA ILE A 419 -8.97 9.19 -0.47
C ILE A 419 -8.94 8.27 -1.70
N THR A 420 -9.09 8.86 -2.88
CA THR A 420 -9.05 8.17 -4.18
C THR A 420 -8.25 9.00 -5.18
N ARG A 421 -8.03 8.49 -6.41
CA ARG A 421 -7.47 9.30 -7.51
C ARG A 421 -8.27 10.55 -7.84
N TYR A 422 -9.56 10.58 -7.50
CA TYR A 422 -10.46 11.70 -7.80
C TYR A 422 -10.43 12.80 -6.74
N ASN A 423 -9.79 12.55 -5.60
CA ASN A 423 -9.65 13.46 -4.47
C ASN A 423 -8.49 13.02 -3.54
N PRO A 424 -7.24 12.99 -4.04
CA PRO A 424 -6.12 12.32 -3.38
C PRO A 424 -5.49 13.11 -2.24
N ILE A 425 -5.84 14.39 -2.06
CA ILE A 425 -5.21 15.27 -1.07
C ILE A 425 -5.91 15.09 0.29
N PRO A 426 -5.23 14.69 1.38
CA PRO A 426 -5.84 14.53 2.70
C PRO A 426 -5.98 15.84 3.49
N LYS A 427 -6.95 15.90 4.42
CA LYS A 427 -7.16 17.02 5.37
C LYS A 427 -6.08 17.06 6.45
N ILE A 428 -5.55 18.24 6.76
CA ILE A 428 -4.58 18.42 7.85
C ILE A 428 -5.32 18.49 9.19
N LYS A 429 -5.04 17.53 10.08
CA LYS A 429 -5.66 17.39 11.41
C LYS A 429 -4.88 18.09 12.52
N SER A 430 -3.56 18.17 12.37
CA SER A 430 -2.68 18.97 13.23
C SER A 430 -1.38 19.31 12.49
N LEU A 431 -0.63 20.27 13.04
CA LEU A 431 0.76 20.50 12.67
C LEU A 431 1.64 20.04 13.83
N GLU A 432 2.42 18.99 13.61
CA GLU A 432 3.17 18.33 14.69
C GLU A 432 4.62 18.78 14.72
N SER A 433 5.09 19.16 15.91
CA SER A 433 6.51 19.37 16.17
C SER A 433 7.18 18.02 16.43
N VAL A 434 7.67 17.38 15.38
CA VAL A 434 8.27 16.05 15.44
C VAL A 434 9.74 16.12 15.83
N ASN A 435 10.15 15.34 16.83
CA ASN A 435 11.52 15.29 17.30
C ASN A 435 12.42 14.51 16.33
N ILE A 436 13.62 15.04 16.10
CA ILE A 436 14.66 14.44 15.25
C ILE A 436 16.00 14.37 15.98
N LEU A 437 16.83 13.40 15.61
CA LEU A 437 18.22 13.28 16.05
C LEU A 437 19.15 13.44 14.85
N LEU A 438 20.16 14.28 15.00
CA LEU A 438 21.20 14.48 14.00
C LEU A 438 22.56 14.07 14.56
N PHE A 439 23.23 13.15 13.88
CA PHE A 439 24.61 12.74 14.15
C PHE A 439 25.51 13.41 13.11
N THR A 440 26.58 14.05 13.56
CA THR A 440 27.48 14.83 12.69
C THR A 440 28.96 14.49 12.91
N PRO A 441 29.79 14.56 11.86
CA PRO A 441 31.22 14.24 11.91
C PRO A 441 32.08 15.13 12.83
N SER A 442 31.65 16.36 13.10
CA SER A 442 32.38 17.29 13.95
C SER A 442 31.44 18.32 14.59
N ASN A 443 31.94 19.18 15.47
CA ASN A 443 31.19 20.32 16.04
C ASN A 443 31.30 21.61 15.22
N THR A 444 31.88 21.55 14.02
CA THR A 444 31.92 22.64 13.06
C THR A 444 31.07 22.26 11.87
N ALA A 445 30.10 23.10 11.51
CA ALA A 445 29.24 22.85 10.36
C ALA A 445 30.06 22.75 9.06
N ALA A 446 29.68 21.81 8.20
CA ALA A 446 30.24 21.63 6.87
C ALA A 446 29.18 21.05 5.93
N ASP A 447 29.48 21.03 4.64
CA ASP A 447 28.61 20.41 3.62
C ASP A 447 28.81 18.89 3.60
N TRP A 448 28.16 18.20 4.55
CA TRP A 448 28.19 16.74 4.62
C TRP A 448 27.11 16.10 3.74
N PRO A 449 27.39 14.94 3.12
CA PRO A 449 26.33 14.03 2.71
C PRO A 449 25.41 13.73 3.88
N VAL A 450 24.09 13.78 3.65
CA VAL A 450 23.08 13.48 4.66
C VAL A 450 22.39 12.17 4.34
N VAL A 451 22.31 11.28 5.33
CA VAL A 451 21.47 10.09 5.32
C VAL A 451 20.25 10.34 6.19
N ILE A 452 19.06 10.18 5.63
CA ILE A 452 17.80 10.12 6.37
C ILE A 452 17.57 8.66 6.76
N TYR A 453 17.49 8.39 8.06
CA TYR A 453 17.30 7.06 8.63
C TYR A 453 15.89 6.87 9.19
N GLN A 454 15.27 5.75 8.80
CA GLN A 454 14.01 5.28 9.37
C GLN A 454 14.19 3.93 10.08
N HIS A 455 13.75 3.87 11.34
CA HIS A 455 13.80 2.67 12.18
C HIS A 455 12.71 1.63 11.84
N GLY A 456 12.91 0.39 12.30
CA GLY A 456 11.95 -0.71 12.17
C GLY A 456 10.75 -0.65 13.12
N ILE A 457 9.78 -1.54 12.94
CA ILE A 457 8.56 -1.61 13.77
C ILE A 457 8.93 -1.88 15.23
N THR A 458 8.13 -1.35 16.17
CA THR A 458 8.32 -1.44 17.64
C THR A 458 9.61 -0.82 18.19
N SER A 459 10.44 -0.22 17.34
CA SER A 459 11.67 0.52 17.69
C SER A 459 11.42 2.04 17.78
N ALA A 460 12.49 2.83 17.85
CA ALA A 460 12.47 4.30 17.89
C ALA A 460 13.70 4.88 17.18
N LYS A 461 13.70 6.17 16.83
CA LYS A 461 14.81 6.87 16.14
C LYS A 461 16.14 6.78 16.89
N GLU A 462 16.10 6.61 18.21
CA GLU A 462 17.28 6.38 19.06
C GLU A 462 18.05 5.09 18.69
N ASN A 463 17.46 4.20 17.87
CA ASN A 463 18.16 3.08 17.23
C ASN A 463 19.39 3.53 16.41
N ALA A 464 19.42 4.80 15.96
CA ALA A 464 20.56 5.39 15.27
C ALA A 464 21.84 5.43 16.13
N TYR A 465 21.75 5.49 17.46
CA TYR A 465 22.95 5.48 18.33
C TYR A 465 23.81 4.23 18.12
N PHE A 466 23.22 3.10 17.71
CA PHE A 466 23.97 1.85 17.54
C PHE A 466 24.92 1.85 16.34
N PHE A 467 24.68 2.67 15.32
CA PHE A 467 25.45 2.59 14.07
C PHE A 467 25.83 3.95 13.46
N ALA A 468 25.11 5.04 13.74
CA ALA A 468 25.30 6.32 13.06
C ALA A 468 26.70 6.92 13.29
N ALA A 469 27.34 6.57 14.40
CA ALA A 469 28.72 6.96 14.66
C ALA A 469 29.72 6.43 13.61
N ASN A 470 29.44 5.27 12.99
CA ASN A 470 30.28 4.72 11.92
C ASN A 470 30.18 5.55 10.64
N LEU A 471 28.99 6.03 10.27
CA LEU A 471 28.79 6.93 9.14
C LEU A 471 29.41 8.31 9.41
N ALA A 472 29.17 8.86 10.60
CA ALA A 472 29.70 10.18 10.99
C ALA A 472 31.24 10.20 11.05
N ALA A 473 31.87 9.11 11.50
CA ALA A 473 33.33 8.97 11.45
C ALA A 473 33.88 8.97 10.00
N ASN A 474 33.06 8.66 9.00
CA ASN A 474 33.39 8.70 7.57
C ASN A 474 32.85 9.97 6.87
N GLY A 475 32.52 11.02 7.63
CA GLY A 475 32.14 12.31 7.06
C GLY A 475 30.68 12.43 6.61
N ILE A 476 29.81 11.50 7.01
CA ILE A 476 28.40 11.45 6.62
C ILE A 476 27.50 11.80 7.81
N ALA A 477 26.61 12.78 7.65
CA ALA A 477 25.64 13.11 8.69
C ALA A 477 24.43 12.17 8.63
N VAL A 478 23.85 11.82 9.78
CA VAL A 478 22.67 10.94 9.87
C VAL A 478 21.54 11.66 10.60
N LEU A 479 20.39 11.80 9.94
CA LEU A 479 19.17 12.39 10.48
C LEU A 479 18.12 11.30 10.70
N ALA A 480 17.67 11.10 11.94
CA ALA A 480 16.73 10.05 12.33
C ALA A 480 15.40 10.62 12.87
N ILE A 481 14.29 9.96 12.53
CA ILE A 481 12.91 10.35 12.89
C ILE A 481 12.09 9.13 13.37
N ASP A 482 11.12 9.39 14.26
CA ASP A 482 10.15 8.37 14.70
C ASP A 482 8.98 8.24 13.70
N LEU A 483 8.54 7.01 13.45
CA LEU A 483 7.25 6.71 12.83
C LEU A 483 6.09 7.24 13.70
N PRO A 484 4.89 7.49 13.16
CA PRO A 484 3.68 7.68 13.95
C PRO A 484 3.50 6.52 14.95
N LEU A 485 3.03 6.84 16.16
CA LEU A 485 2.79 5.88 17.25
C LEU A 485 4.05 5.19 17.81
N HIS A 486 5.25 5.53 17.33
CA HIS A 486 6.52 4.99 17.81
C HIS A 486 7.33 6.05 18.57
N GLY A 487 8.21 5.60 19.45
CA GLY A 487 9.13 6.43 20.20
C GLY A 487 8.43 7.63 20.81
N SER A 488 8.99 8.81 20.58
CA SER A 488 8.46 10.09 21.07
C SER A 488 7.16 10.55 20.40
N ARG A 489 6.65 9.79 19.42
CA ARG A 489 5.35 10.01 18.75
C ARG A 489 4.27 9.03 19.20
N SER A 490 4.55 8.22 20.21
CA SER A 490 3.51 7.49 20.96
C SER A 490 2.46 8.48 21.48
N LEU A 491 1.18 8.14 21.39
CA LEU A 491 0.11 9.04 21.88
C LEU A 491 0.03 9.04 23.40
N ASP A 492 0.30 7.88 24.02
CA ASP A 492 0.49 7.68 25.45
C ASP A 492 1.09 6.28 25.71
N SER A 493 1.08 5.83 26.97
CA SER A 493 1.66 4.55 27.40
C SER A 493 0.94 3.30 26.90
N THR A 494 -0.30 3.41 26.39
CA THR A 494 -1.06 2.26 25.85
C THR A 494 -1.33 2.39 24.35
N ARG A 495 -1.32 3.61 23.82
CA ARG A 495 -1.43 3.91 22.39
C ARG A 495 -0.04 4.14 21.81
N SER A 496 0.73 3.05 21.75
CA SER A 496 2.12 3.03 21.30
C SER A 496 2.45 1.70 20.64
N ALA A 497 3.10 1.76 19.49
CA ALA A 497 3.61 0.59 18.78
C ALA A 497 4.83 -0.05 19.47
N ASN A 498 5.51 0.67 20.37
CA ASN A 498 6.56 0.10 21.22
C ASN A 498 5.99 -0.78 22.34
N VAL A 499 4.71 -0.60 22.70
CA VAL A 499 4.02 -1.38 23.72
C VAL A 499 3.18 -2.49 23.08
N ASP A 500 2.42 -2.15 22.04
CA ASP A 500 1.57 -3.07 21.31
C ASP A 500 1.67 -2.78 19.81
N VAL A 501 2.29 -3.69 19.06
CA VAL A 501 2.48 -3.57 17.61
C VAL A 501 1.16 -3.38 16.85
N THR A 502 0.05 -3.89 17.40
CA THR A 502 -1.28 -3.75 16.80
C THR A 502 -1.82 -2.33 16.85
N ALA A 503 -1.23 -1.43 17.66
CA ALA A 503 -1.55 0.00 17.61
C ALA A 503 -1.23 0.60 16.23
N TYR A 504 -0.12 0.18 15.61
CA TYR A 504 0.28 0.64 14.28
C TYR A 504 -0.33 -0.23 13.17
N LEU A 505 -0.29 -1.56 13.32
CA LEU A 505 -0.84 -2.48 12.31
C LEU A 505 -2.37 -2.43 12.21
N ASN A 506 -3.05 -2.01 13.28
CA ASN A 506 -4.48 -1.85 13.42
C ASN A 506 -5.30 -2.90 12.67
N LEU A 507 -5.12 -4.18 13.06
CA LEU A 507 -5.79 -5.32 12.42
C LEU A 507 -7.32 -5.22 12.48
N SER A 508 -7.84 -4.40 13.39
CA SER A 508 -9.27 -4.12 13.54
C SER A 508 -9.81 -3.09 12.54
N ASN A 509 -8.98 -2.24 11.93
CA ASN A 509 -9.39 -1.25 10.94
C ASN A 509 -8.27 -1.02 9.92
N LEU A 510 -8.37 -1.76 8.81
CA LEU A 510 -7.34 -1.79 7.77
C LEU A 510 -7.18 -0.47 7.01
N ALA A 511 -8.21 0.39 6.99
CA ALA A 511 -8.10 1.70 6.37
C ALA A 511 -7.18 2.62 7.19
N VAL A 512 -7.27 2.55 8.53
CA VAL A 512 -6.34 3.27 9.42
C VAL A 512 -4.96 2.63 9.42
N ALA A 513 -4.86 1.29 9.34
CA ALA A 513 -3.57 0.61 9.18
C ALA A 513 -2.79 1.12 7.96
N ARG A 514 -3.46 1.20 6.81
CA ARG A 514 -2.92 1.82 5.59
C ARG A 514 -2.50 3.26 5.81
N ASP A 515 -3.30 4.05 6.53
CA ASP A 515 -3.02 5.48 6.73
C ASP A 515 -1.90 5.73 7.76
N ASN A 516 -1.65 4.81 8.69
CA ASN A 516 -0.45 4.82 9.53
C ASN A 516 0.83 4.68 8.69
N VAL A 517 0.81 3.75 7.72
CA VAL A 517 1.89 3.58 6.73
C VAL A 517 2.01 4.84 5.87
N ARG A 518 0.90 5.33 5.32
CA ARG A 518 0.86 6.54 4.50
C ARG A 518 1.40 7.79 5.19
N GLN A 519 1.06 8.02 6.46
CA GLN A 519 1.61 9.14 7.24
C GLN A 519 3.13 9.00 7.38
N SER A 520 3.62 7.79 7.63
CA SER A 520 5.06 7.53 7.74
C SER A 520 5.79 7.87 6.45
N GLU A 521 5.25 7.46 5.30
CA GLU A 521 5.83 7.78 4.00
C GLU A 521 5.81 9.29 3.70
N LEU A 522 4.69 9.96 4.03
CA LEU A 522 4.56 11.41 3.90
C LEU A 522 5.58 12.16 4.76
N ASP A 523 5.84 11.68 5.98
CA ASP A 523 6.83 12.26 6.88
C ASP A 523 8.25 12.13 6.31
N ILE A 524 8.61 10.94 5.80
CA ILE A 524 9.92 10.69 5.17
C ILE A 524 10.09 11.56 3.92
N MET A 525 9.15 11.52 2.98
CA MET A 525 9.17 12.35 1.78
C MET A 525 9.31 13.85 2.13
N SER A 526 8.62 14.28 3.19
CA SER A 526 8.63 15.68 3.63
C SER A 526 9.89 16.10 4.38
N LEU A 527 10.70 15.18 4.90
CA LEU A 527 11.93 15.53 5.62
C LEU A 527 12.97 16.19 4.71
N THR A 528 13.15 15.67 3.50
CA THR A 528 14.05 16.28 2.51
C THR A 528 13.58 17.67 2.12
N PHE A 529 12.26 17.82 1.89
CA PHE A 529 11.66 19.13 1.66
C PHE A 529 11.90 20.09 2.82
N ALA A 530 11.64 19.65 4.06
CA ALA A 530 11.82 20.45 5.26
C ALA A 530 13.28 20.88 5.45
N LEU A 531 14.24 19.99 5.20
CA LEU A 531 15.67 20.31 5.24
C LEU A 531 16.01 21.43 4.25
N ASN A 532 15.65 21.26 2.98
CA ASN A 532 15.93 22.21 1.92
C ASN A 532 15.21 23.56 2.13
N TYR A 533 13.92 23.53 2.47
CA TYR A 533 13.15 24.73 2.79
C TYR A 533 13.75 25.49 3.99
N SER A 534 14.14 24.77 5.04
CA SER A 534 14.65 25.36 6.28
C SER A 534 16.04 25.97 6.13
N ARG A 535 16.86 25.43 5.23
CA ARG A 535 18.15 26.01 4.86
C ARG A 535 17.98 27.19 3.90
N GLU A 536 17.40 26.95 2.73
CA GLU A 536 17.47 27.88 1.60
C GLU A 536 16.50 29.06 1.71
N ILE A 537 15.31 28.81 2.26
CA ILE A 537 14.19 29.75 2.17
C ILE A 537 13.88 30.36 3.52
N LYS A 538 13.69 29.52 4.54
CA LYS A 538 13.33 29.96 5.89
C LYS A 538 14.54 30.40 6.71
N GLU A 539 15.71 29.88 6.37
CA GLU A 539 16.99 30.14 7.04
C GLU A 539 17.00 29.79 8.55
N SER A 540 16.09 28.92 9.02
CA SER A 540 15.99 28.51 10.42
C SER A 540 17.13 27.60 10.87
N LEU A 541 17.90 27.07 9.91
CA LEU A 541 19.10 26.27 10.16
C LEU A 541 20.39 27.11 10.29
N LYS A 542 20.33 28.44 10.20
CA LYS A 542 21.50 29.30 10.45
C LYS A 542 22.07 29.07 11.86
N ASN A 543 23.39 28.98 11.97
CA ASN A 543 24.13 28.63 13.19
C ASN A 543 23.87 27.21 13.71
N SER A 544 23.26 26.34 12.90
CA SER A 544 23.16 24.91 13.20
C SER A 544 24.23 24.12 12.47
N MET A 545 24.36 22.85 12.86
CA MET A 545 25.26 21.90 12.20
C MET A 545 24.90 21.62 10.73
N LEU A 546 23.68 21.96 10.29
CA LEU A 546 23.21 21.77 8.92
C LEU A 546 23.24 23.06 8.09
N GLU A 547 23.77 24.18 8.62
CA GLU A 547 23.74 25.45 7.88
C GLU A 547 24.47 25.39 6.54
N SER A 548 25.52 24.56 6.46
CA SER A 548 26.36 24.42 5.27
C SER A 548 25.89 23.32 4.31
N THR A 549 24.91 22.48 4.68
CA THR A 549 24.48 21.32 3.90
C THR A 549 23.68 21.69 2.65
N ASP A 550 24.27 21.61 1.46
CA ASP A 550 23.55 21.85 0.21
C ASP A 550 22.83 20.58 -0.27
N ALA A 551 21.67 20.31 0.32
CA ALA A 551 20.84 19.14 0.00
C ALA A 551 20.05 19.27 -1.32
N ILE A 552 20.22 20.36 -2.07
CA ILE A 552 19.74 20.47 -3.47
C ILE A 552 20.84 20.00 -4.42
N ALA A 553 22.08 20.48 -4.22
CA ALA A 553 23.23 20.05 -5.01
C ALA A 553 23.64 18.60 -4.71
N ASN A 554 23.51 18.19 -3.45
CA ASN A 554 23.80 16.84 -2.97
C ASN A 554 22.55 16.27 -2.26
N PRO A 555 21.56 15.77 -3.02
CA PRO A 555 20.32 15.26 -2.45
C PRO A 555 20.56 14.20 -1.36
N PRO A 556 19.77 14.17 -0.28
CA PRO A 556 19.94 13.19 0.79
C PRO A 556 19.84 11.74 0.29
N ARG A 557 20.42 10.83 1.07
CA ARG A 557 20.34 9.38 0.87
C ARG A 557 19.35 8.80 1.85
N PHE A 558 18.65 7.74 1.48
CA PHE A 558 17.72 7.07 2.38
C PHE A 558 18.29 5.75 2.91
N LEU A 559 18.13 5.50 4.21
CA LEU A 559 18.43 4.24 4.86
C LEU A 559 17.24 3.77 5.71
N GLY A 560 16.65 2.64 5.36
CA GLY A 560 15.57 2.03 6.12
C GLY A 560 15.93 0.64 6.64
N HIS A 561 15.61 0.34 7.90
CA HIS A 561 15.68 -1.03 8.44
C HIS A 561 14.28 -1.57 8.67
N SER A 562 14.00 -2.81 8.25
CA SER A 562 12.71 -3.47 8.50
C SER A 562 11.53 -2.63 7.96
N LEU A 563 10.55 -2.31 8.80
CA LEU A 563 9.46 -1.37 8.49
C LEU A 563 9.96 -0.02 7.93
N GLY A 564 11.14 0.45 8.34
CA GLY A 564 11.74 1.66 7.79
C GLY A 564 12.07 1.55 6.30
N GLY A 565 12.42 0.36 5.80
CA GLY A 565 12.51 0.11 4.36
C GLY A 565 11.14 -0.01 3.70
N VAL A 566 10.15 -0.61 4.38
CA VAL A 566 8.77 -0.78 3.89
C VAL A 566 8.12 0.57 3.60
N VAL A 567 8.25 1.54 4.51
CA VAL A 567 7.75 2.92 4.30
C VAL A 567 8.72 3.78 3.50
N GLY A 568 9.98 3.38 3.43
CA GLY A 568 11.05 4.12 2.76
C GLY A 568 10.97 4.03 1.24
N VAL A 569 10.73 2.84 0.70
CA VAL A 569 10.64 2.63 -0.76
C VAL A 569 9.53 3.49 -1.38
N PRO A 570 8.26 3.49 -0.89
CA PRO A 570 7.21 4.35 -1.42
C PRO A 570 7.51 5.84 -1.25
N ALA A 571 8.10 6.24 -0.11
CA ALA A 571 8.45 7.64 0.14
C ALA A 571 9.49 8.16 -0.86
N VAL A 572 10.57 7.40 -1.09
CA VAL A 572 11.62 7.75 -2.07
C VAL A 572 11.05 7.73 -3.49
N ALA A 573 10.18 6.76 -3.81
CA ALA A 573 9.52 6.69 -5.10
C ALA A 573 8.68 7.94 -5.39
N ALA A 574 7.85 8.37 -4.42
CA ALA A 574 7.02 9.57 -4.55
C ALA A 574 7.85 10.86 -4.57
N ALA A 575 8.89 10.94 -3.72
CA ALA A 575 9.80 12.08 -3.66
C ALA A 575 10.49 12.34 -5.01
N ASN A 576 10.97 11.28 -5.67
CA ASN A 576 11.69 11.36 -6.94
C ASN A 576 10.78 11.34 -8.18
N ARG A 577 9.47 11.11 -8.02
CA ARG A 577 8.49 11.21 -9.12
C ARG A 577 8.38 12.66 -9.58
N THR A 578 8.66 12.90 -10.86
CA THR A 578 8.71 14.25 -11.46
C THR A 578 7.35 14.91 -11.49
N LEU A 579 7.28 16.17 -11.02
CA LEU A 579 6.16 17.08 -11.25
C LEU A 579 6.35 17.82 -12.58
N ASP A 580 7.37 18.68 -12.66
CA ASP A 580 7.67 19.55 -13.80
C ASP A 580 9.17 19.65 -14.14
N GLY A 581 10.03 18.96 -13.38
CA GLY A 581 11.49 19.01 -13.50
C GLY A 581 12.13 20.26 -12.88
N GLY A 582 11.36 21.08 -12.17
CA GLY A 582 11.81 22.34 -11.57
C GLY A 582 12.26 22.23 -10.10
N MET A 583 12.25 23.37 -9.42
CA MET A 583 12.67 23.49 -8.01
C MET A 583 11.88 22.55 -7.09
N ALA A 584 10.58 22.36 -7.34
CA ALA A 584 9.74 21.46 -6.57
C ALA A 584 10.23 20.01 -6.59
N ASP A 585 10.79 19.54 -7.71
CA ASP A 585 11.38 18.21 -7.75
C ASP A 585 12.74 18.17 -7.05
N ALA A 586 13.55 19.22 -7.20
CA ALA A 586 14.87 19.30 -6.59
C ALA A 586 14.81 19.28 -5.04
N VAL A 587 13.87 20.00 -4.43
CA VAL A 587 13.78 20.10 -2.96
C VAL A 587 13.28 18.82 -2.27
N TYR A 588 12.68 17.88 -3.02
CA TYR A 588 12.24 16.59 -2.49
C TYR A 588 13.22 15.44 -2.79
N ALA A 589 14.17 15.63 -3.71
CA ALA A 589 14.94 14.54 -4.29
C ALA A 589 15.78 13.74 -3.28
N TYR A 590 15.87 12.44 -3.51
CA TYR A 590 16.86 11.54 -2.90
C TYR A 590 17.88 11.09 -3.95
N SER A 591 19.15 10.97 -3.55
CA SER A 591 20.21 10.50 -4.45
C SER A 591 20.36 8.97 -4.46
N SER A 592 19.88 8.28 -3.43
CA SER A 592 19.95 6.81 -3.34
C SER A 592 18.96 6.24 -2.32
N LEU A 593 18.72 4.94 -2.45
CA LEU A 593 17.85 4.13 -1.59
C LEU A 593 18.64 2.96 -1.00
N SER A 594 18.60 2.80 0.32
CA SER A 594 19.16 1.63 1.00
C SER A 594 18.16 0.98 1.94
N THR A 595 18.02 -0.34 1.88
CA THR A 595 17.15 -1.11 2.78
C THR A 595 17.85 -2.31 3.40
N ALA A 596 17.73 -2.46 4.72
CA ALA A 596 18.22 -3.61 5.47
C ALA A 596 17.07 -4.45 5.99
N ASN A 597 17.06 -5.75 5.68
CA ASN A 597 16.08 -6.73 6.15
C ASN A 597 14.64 -6.23 5.99
N SER A 598 14.30 -5.76 4.78
CA SER A 598 13.00 -5.18 4.43
C SER A 598 12.38 -5.93 3.25
N GLY A 599 11.07 -5.80 3.04
CA GLY A 599 10.36 -6.58 2.03
C GLY A 599 9.04 -5.95 1.62
N GLY A 600 8.37 -6.54 0.64
CA GLY A 600 7.08 -6.03 0.14
C GLY A 600 5.93 -7.00 0.27
N GLN A 601 4.77 -6.57 -0.24
CA GLN A 601 3.48 -7.24 -0.08
C GLN A 601 3.13 -7.45 1.41
N ILE A 602 3.02 -6.34 2.14
CA ILE A 602 2.94 -6.19 3.59
C ILE A 602 2.01 -7.22 4.24
N ALA A 603 0.80 -7.42 3.74
CA ALA A 603 -0.16 -8.32 4.39
C ALA A 603 0.31 -9.78 4.35
N ASN A 604 0.77 -10.24 3.19
CA ASN A 604 1.26 -11.61 3.01
C ASN A 604 2.61 -11.82 3.69
N LEU A 605 3.48 -10.80 3.66
CA LEU A 605 4.74 -10.78 4.41
C LEU A 605 4.48 -10.97 5.92
N LEU A 606 3.57 -10.20 6.50
CA LEU A 606 3.25 -10.29 7.92
C LEU A 606 2.59 -11.62 8.30
N LEU A 607 1.74 -12.18 7.44
CA LEU A 607 1.16 -13.52 7.64
C LEU A 607 2.20 -14.65 7.50
N GLY A 608 3.22 -14.44 6.66
CA GLY A 608 4.34 -15.35 6.46
C GLY A 608 5.45 -15.24 7.50
N SER A 609 5.50 -14.14 8.25
CA SER A 609 6.48 -13.87 9.31
C SER A 609 6.35 -14.88 10.46
N GLU A 610 7.48 -15.42 10.93
CA GLU A 610 7.50 -16.24 12.15
C GLU A 610 7.30 -15.40 13.41
N ALA A 611 7.80 -14.15 13.40
CA ALA A 611 7.69 -13.22 14.52
C ALA A 611 6.29 -12.62 14.67
N PHE A 612 5.64 -12.23 13.56
CA PHE A 612 4.34 -11.56 13.59
C PHE A 612 3.16 -12.45 13.17
N GLY A 613 3.40 -13.46 12.35
CA GLY A 613 2.36 -14.32 11.78
C GLY A 613 1.49 -14.98 12.85
N PRO A 614 2.03 -15.57 13.93
CA PRO A 614 1.22 -16.19 14.98
C PRO A 614 0.24 -15.22 15.66
N LEU A 615 0.66 -14.00 16.01
CA LEU A 615 -0.20 -12.99 16.62
C LEU A 615 -1.34 -12.58 15.68
N ILE A 616 -1.01 -12.34 14.41
CA ILE A 616 -1.98 -11.94 13.39
C ILE A 616 -2.97 -13.08 13.12
N LYS A 617 -2.46 -14.31 12.96
CA LYS A 617 -3.29 -15.50 12.75
C LYS A 617 -4.17 -15.81 13.96
N HIS A 618 -3.72 -15.57 15.20
CA HIS A 618 -4.56 -15.64 16.39
C HIS A 618 -5.79 -14.72 16.26
N ASN A 619 -5.55 -13.45 15.95
CA ASN A 619 -6.60 -12.43 15.85
C ASN A 619 -7.60 -12.77 14.71
N ILE A 620 -7.10 -13.17 13.54
CA ILE A 620 -7.95 -13.54 12.42
C ILE A 620 -8.73 -14.82 12.73
N ALA A 621 -8.08 -15.87 13.26
CA ALA A 621 -8.73 -17.14 13.57
C ALA A 621 -9.84 -16.98 14.62
N SER A 622 -9.63 -16.10 15.62
CA SER A 622 -10.66 -15.72 16.60
C SER A 622 -11.90 -15.12 15.94
N SER A 623 -11.75 -14.35 14.86
CA SER A 623 -12.90 -13.82 14.11
C SER A 623 -13.53 -14.86 13.17
N ALA A 624 -12.70 -15.65 12.48
CA ALA A 624 -13.09 -16.50 11.37
C ALA A 624 -13.65 -17.88 11.79
N SER A 625 -13.25 -18.42 12.95
CA SER A 625 -13.54 -19.81 13.32
C SER A 625 -14.12 -19.95 14.72
N LEU A 626 -15.33 -20.52 14.81
CA LEU A 626 -15.94 -20.89 16.09
C LEU A 626 -15.11 -21.97 16.81
N ASP A 627 -14.57 -22.92 16.06
CA ASP A 627 -13.72 -23.99 16.60
C ASP A 627 -12.44 -23.42 17.23
N TYR A 628 -11.83 -22.42 16.58
CA TYR A 628 -10.67 -21.74 17.14
C TYR A 628 -11.04 -21.00 18.43
N ARG A 629 -12.16 -20.26 18.46
CA ARG A 629 -12.60 -19.58 19.69
C ARG A 629 -12.84 -20.55 20.84
N ASN A 630 -13.46 -21.69 20.56
CA ASN A 630 -13.68 -22.74 21.55
C ASN A 630 -12.36 -23.35 22.03
N PHE A 631 -11.43 -23.61 21.11
CA PHE A 631 -10.07 -24.05 21.45
C PHE A 631 -9.36 -23.05 22.36
N ALA A 632 -9.35 -21.77 21.96
CA ALA A 632 -8.65 -20.71 22.69
C ALA A 632 -9.22 -20.54 24.11
N ALA A 633 -10.55 -20.54 24.25
CA ALA A 633 -11.21 -20.45 25.55
C ALA A 633 -10.88 -21.62 26.49
N LEU A 634 -10.57 -22.81 25.95
CA LEU A 634 -10.26 -24.01 26.74
C LEU A 634 -8.77 -24.18 27.02
N GLN A 635 -7.89 -23.85 26.06
CA GLN A 635 -6.48 -24.22 26.08
C GLN A 635 -5.52 -23.04 26.33
N CYS A 636 -5.98 -21.78 26.15
CA CYS A 636 -5.08 -20.63 26.06
C CYS A 636 -5.13 -19.66 27.24
N ALA A 637 -5.86 -19.95 28.31
CA ALA A 637 -6.06 -19.01 29.43
C ALA A 637 -4.77 -18.48 30.07
N SER A 638 -3.65 -19.20 29.95
CA SER A 638 -2.33 -18.80 30.46
C SER A 638 -1.26 -18.66 29.36
N LEU A 639 -1.67 -18.63 28.09
CA LEU A 639 -0.79 -18.49 26.95
C LEU A 639 -0.87 -17.06 26.41
N SER A 640 0.23 -16.58 25.83
CA SER A 640 0.17 -15.44 24.92
C SER A 640 -0.63 -15.80 23.66
N ASP A 641 -1.08 -14.80 22.91
CA ASP A 641 -1.82 -14.97 21.67
C ASP A 641 -1.01 -15.80 20.64
N GLU A 642 0.30 -15.54 20.53
CA GLU A 642 1.20 -16.29 19.66
C GLU A 642 1.30 -17.76 20.08
N GLN A 643 1.52 -18.01 21.38
CA GLN A 643 1.59 -19.36 21.92
C GLN A 643 0.28 -20.11 21.74
N CYS A 644 -0.86 -19.43 21.90
CA CYS A 644 -2.18 -19.99 21.68
C CYS A 644 -2.36 -20.46 20.23
N TYR A 645 -2.03 -19.60 19.26
CA TYR A 645 -2.13 -19.97 17.84
C TYR A 645 -1.18 -21.11 17.47
N ASN A 646 0.07 -21.07 17.93
CA ASN A 646 1.04 -22.13 17.64
C ASN A 646 0.59 -23.49 18.23
N LEU A 647 0.00 -23.48 19.43
CA LEU A 647 -0.57 -24.69 20.00
C LEU A 647 -1.74 -25.21 19.16
N PHE A 648 -2.67 -24.33 18.76
CA PHE A 648 -3.76 -24.70 17.84
C PHE A 648 -3.21 -25.31 16.56
N ASP A 649 -2.29 -24.66 15.88
CA ASP A 649 -1.76 -25.15 14.59
C ASP A 649 -1.08 -26.51 14.74
N SER A 650 -0.45 -26.80 15.89
CA SER A 650 0.16 -28.11 16.15
C SER A 650 -0.85 -29.24 16.40
N LEU A 651 -2.09 -28.91 16.81
CA LEU A 651 -3.12 -29.88 17.23
C LEU A 651 -4.34 -29.94 16.29
N ALA A 652 -4.55 -28.91 15.48
CA ALA A 652 -5.73 -28.75 14.65
C ALA A 652 -5.83 -29.83 13.59
N THR A 653 -7.05 -30.32 13.38
CA THR A 653 -7.35 -31.26 12.29
C THR A 653 -7.21 -30.58 10.92
N ALA A 654 -7.14 -31.37 9.85
CA ALA A 654 -7.11 -30.84 8.49
C ALA A 654 -8.29 -29.91 8.20
N ASP A 655 -9.52 -30.29 8.59
CA ASP A 655 -10.73 -29.48 8.36
C ASP A 655 -10.71 -28.16 9.15
N GLN A 656 -10.18 -28.18 10.38
CA GLN A 656 -10.01 -26.98 11.18
C GLN A 656 -9.00 -26.02 10.54
N LYS A 657 -7.89 -26.56 10.02
CA LYS A 657 -6.89 -25.78 9.27
C LYS A 657 -7.48 -25.18 8.00
N VAL A 658 -8.29 -25.93 7.25
CA VAL A 658 -8.99 -25.41 6.06
C VAL A 658 -9.85 -24.20 6.42
N THR A 659 -10.62 -24.29 7.50
CA THR A 659 -11.50 -23.20 7.94
C THR A 659 -10.72 -21.93 8.29
N VAL A 660 -9.65 -22.04 9.09
CA VAL A 660 -8.86 -20.85 9.46
C VAL A 660 -8.05 -20.30 8.28
N ASN A 661 -7.53 -21.16 7.40
CA ASN A 661 -6.77 -20.75 6.21
C ASN A 661 -7.64 -20.01 5.19
N ALA A 662 -8.92 -20.38 5.06
CA ALA A 662 -9.88 -19.61 4.27
C ALA A 662 -10.04 -18.19 4.84
N GLY A 663 -10.14 -18.07 6.17
CA GLY A 663 -10.16 -16.77 6.86
C GLY A 663 -8.88 -15.96 6.63
N PHE A 664 -7.70 -16.58 6.70
CA PHE A 664 -6.42 -15.91 6.41
C PHE A 664 -6.34 -15.43 4.97
N SER A 665 -6.78 -16.24 4.01
CA SER A 665 -6.74 -15.88 2.59
C SER A 665 -7.67 -14.71 2.28
N GLN A 666 -8.88 -14.71 2.85
CA GLN A 666 -9.84 -13.61 2.71
C GLN A 666 -9.31 -12.33 3.36
N PHE A 667 -8.75 -12.43 4.56
CA PHE A 667 -8.12 -11.29 5.23
C PHE A 667 -6.93 -10.76 4.44
N ALA A 668 -6.04 -11.62 3.97
CA ALA A 668 -4.86 -11.24 3.18
C ALA A 668 -5.26 -10.49 1.90
N TYR A 669 -6.29 -10.98 1.19
CA TYR A 669 -6.82 -10.32 0.00
C TYR A 669 -7.33 -8.91 0.31
N ALA A 670 -8.13 -8.77 1.36
CA ALA A 670 -8.66 -7.47 1.75
C ALA A 670 -7.54 -6.53 2.23
N ALA A 671 -6.70 -6.98 3.16
CA ALA A 671 -5.61 -6.20 3.72
C ALA A 671 -4.63 -5.74 2.63
N GLN A 672 -4.19 -6.63 1.75
CA GLN A 672 -3.28 -6.25 0.68
C GLN A 672 -3.96 -5.34 -0.35
N THR A 673 -5.27 -5.53 -0.62
CA THR A 673 -6.02 -4.56 -1.43
C THR A 673 -5.96 -3.16 -0.79
N LEU A 674 -6.15 -2.99 0.52
CA LEU A 674 -6.00 -1.65 1.11
C LEU A 674 -4.56 -1.14 1.09
N LEU A 675 -3.59 -2.02 1.36
CA LEU A 675 -2.19 -1.67 1.54
C LEU A 675 -1.44 -1.43 0.23
N ASP A 676 -1.91 -1.96 -0.91
CA ASP A 676 -1.28 -1.80 -2.21
C ASP A 676 -1.00 -0.33 -2.58
N THR A 677 -1.79 0.63 -2.08
CA THR A 677 -1.53 2.07 -2.32
C THR A 677 -0.27 2.60 -1.64
N VAL A 678 0.23 1.91 -0.62
CA VAL A 678 1.35 2.26 0.28
C VAL A 678 2.35 1.08 0.43
N ASP A 679 2.25 0.08 -0.44
CA ASP A 679 3.11 -1.10 -0.37
C ASP A 679 4.42 -0.85 -1.11
N PRO A 680 5.59 -1.23 -0.56
CA PRO A 680 6.86 -1.04 -1.25
C PRO A 680 6.97 -1.83 -2.56
N PHE A 681 6.32 -3.00 -2.69
CA PHE A 681 6.37 -3.80 -3.92
C PHE A 681 5.65 -3.10 -5.08
N THR A 682 4.44 -2.60 -4.84
CA THR A 682 3.63 -1.91 -5.86
C THR A 682 4.20 -0.53 -6.18
N ASN A 683 4.73 0.19 -5.18
CA ASN A 683 5.34 1.51 -5.37
C ASN A 683 6.75 1.45 -5.97
N ALA A 684 7.46 0.32 -5.88
CA ALA A 684 8.78 0.15 -6.50
C ALA A 684 8.76 0.38 -8.02
N SER A 685 7.60 0.22 -8.68
CA SER A 685 7.38 0.58 -10.09
C SER A 685 7.67 2.06 -10.42
N PHE A 686 7.61 2.95 -9.42
CA PHE A 686 7.91 4.37 -9.58
C PHE A 686 9.36 4.75 -9.22
N ILE A 687 10.18 3.80 -8.77
CA ILE A 687 11.62 4.02 -8.57
C ILE A 687 12.30 4.03 -9.94
N ASN A 688 12.99 5.13 -10.27
CA ASN A 688 13.78 5.21 -11.48
C ASN A 688 14.87 4.12 -11.48
N SER A 689 14.99 3.35 -12.56
CA SER A 689 15.99 2.28 -12.69
C SER A 689 17.44 2.77 -12.56
N SER A 690 17.69 4.08 -12.73
CA SER A 690 19.01 4.71 -12.60
C SER A 690 19.31 5.21 -11.19
N LEU A 691 18.33 5.23 -10.28
CA LEU A 691 18.55 5.61 -8.88
C LEU A 691 19.43 4.52 -8.23
N PRO A 692 20.62 4.84 -7.69
CA PRO A 692 21.42 3.87 -6.96
C PRO A 692 20.61 3.26 -5.81
N THR A 693 20.62 1.93 -5.73
CA THR A 693 19.87 1.16 -4.75
C THR A 693 20.73 0.02 -4.22
N TYR A 694 20.87 -0.03 -2.90
CA TYR A 694 21.54 -1.11 -2.18
C TYR A 694 20.53 -1.76 -1.23
N ALA A 695 20.51 -3.08 -1.16
CA ALA A 695 19.72 -3.76 -0.17
C ALA A 695 20.52 -4.90 0.45
N LEU A 696 20.19 -5.27 1.68
CA LEU A 696 20.71 -6.47 2.32
C LEU A 696 19.60 -7.28 2.97
N GLN A 697 19.79 -8.59 3.00
CA GLN A 697 18.99 -9.51 3.79
C GLN A 697 19.87 -10.44 4.62
N VAL A 698 19.30 -11.00 5.68
CA VAL A 698 19.82 -12.18 6.38
C VAL A 698 19.01 -13.39 5.95
N ASN A 699 19.67 -14.50 5.62
CA ASN A 699 19.03 -15.76 5.29
C ASN A 699 18.30 -16.34 6.51
N GLY A 700 17.02 -16.70 6.34
CA GLY A 700 16.19 -17.24 7.41
C GLY A 700 15.70 -16.18 8.40
N ASP A 701 15.62 -14.92 7.98
CA ASP A 701 15.05 -13.84 8.78
C ASP A 701 13.60 -14.17 9.19
N SER A 702 13.39 -14.33 10.51
CA SER A 702 12.11 -14.71 11.10
C SER A 702 11.10 -13.57 11.18
N THR A 703 11.54 -12.32 10.99
CA THR A 703 10.72 -11.12 11.07
C THR A 703 10.23 -10.70 9.69
N VAL A 704 11.17 -10.53 8.75
CA VAL A 704 10.88 -10.26 7.34
C VAL A 704 11.33 -11.48 6.53
N PRO A 705 10.41 -12.39 6.17
CA PRO A 705 10.75 -13.57 5.39
C PRO A 705 11.46 -13.21 4.09
N ASN A 706 12.45 -14.01 3.70
CA ASN A 706 13.12 -13.82 2.42
C ASN A 706 12.14 -13.99 1.24
N MET A 707 11.27 -15.00 1.34
CA MET A 707 10.09 -15.21 0.50
C MET A 707 8.95 -15.83 1.31
N VAL A 708 7.70 -15.68 0.86
CA VAL A 708 6.54 -16.35 1.45
C VAL A 708 5.92 -17.36 0.47
N ALA A 709 5.69 -18.59 0.94
CA ALA A 709 5.06 -19.63 0.15
C ALA A 709 3.66 -19.20 -0.33
N ASN A 710 3.37 -19.44 -1.62
CA ASN A 710 2.10 -19.08 -2.28
C ASN A 710 1.79 -17.57 -2.36
N ALA A 711 2.74 -16.70 -2.00
CA ALA A 711 2.65 -15.25 -2.15
C ALA A 711 3.91 -14.74 -2.87
N PRO A 712 3.96 -14.81 -4.21
CA PRO A 712 5.19 -14.65 -4.98
C PRO A 712 5.81 -13.24 -4.92
N PHE A 713 5.09 -12.27 -4.38
CA PHE A 713 5.54 -10.88 -4.24
C PHE A 713 5.93 -10.52 -2.80
N ALA A 714 5.74 -11.43 -1.84
CA ALA A 714 6.00 -11.20 -0.42
C ALA A 714 7.41 -11.59 0.00
N GLY A 715 8.09 -10.67 0.67
CA GLY A 715 9.42 -10.85 1.25
C GLY A 715 10.46 -9.88 0.69
N SER A 716 11.71 -10.06 1.12
CA SER A 716 12.85 -9.25 0.67
C SER A 716 13.31 -9.57 -0.74
N GLU A 717 13.35 -10.85 -1.13
CA GLU A 717 13.83 -11.26 -2.46
C GLU A 717 12.90 -10.81 -3.61
N PRO A 718 11.55 -10.91 -3.48
CA PRO A 718 10.66 -10.39 -4.52
C PRO A 718 10.77 -8.87 -4.66
N LEU A 719 10.92 -8.13 -3.55
CA LEU A 719 11.12 -6.67 -3.60
C LEU A 719 12.46 -6.31 -4.25
N ALA A 720 13.55 -7.00 -3.91
CA ALA A 720 14.85 -6.80 -4.53
C ALA A 720 14.81 -7.07 -6.05
N THR A 721 14.12 -8.15 -6.46
CA THR A 721 13.89 -8.47 -7.87
C THR A 721 13.10 -7.35 -8.57
N LYS A 722 12.04 -6.85 -7.93
CA LYS A 722 11.20 -5.76 -8.46
C LYS A 722 11.99 -4.44 -8.63
N LEU A 723 12.93 -4.16 -7.73
CA LEU A 723 13.83 -3.01 -7.80
C LEU A 723 14.98 -3.19 -8.82
N GLY A 724 15.08 -4.36 -9.45
CA GLY A 724 16.11 -4.69 -10.44
C GLY A 724 17.50 -4.86 -9.83
N LEU A 725 17.59 -5.34 -8.59
CA LEU A 725 18.87 -5.56 -7.90
C LEU A 725 19.50 -6.88 -8.32
N THR A 726 20.83 -6.89 -8.36
CA THR A 726 21.64 -8.09 -8.56
C THR A 726 21.86 -8.76 -7.22
N THR A 727 21.37 -9.99 -7.06
CA THR A 727 21.61 -10.80 -5.86
C THR A 727 23.07 -11.24 -5.78
N ILE A 728 23.69 -10.99 -4.62
CA ILE A 728 25.09 -11.29 -4.34
C ILE A 728 25.18 -12.13 -3.07
N ASN A 729 25.85 -13.28 -3.17
CA ASN A 729 26.07 -14.25 -2.10
C ASN A 729 27.49 -14.83 -2.19
N SER A 730 27.80 -15.86 -1.40
CA SER A 730 29.14 -16.46 -1.36
C SER A 730 29.61 -17.03 -2.70
N SER A 731 28.69 -17.40 -3.60
CA SER A 731 29.00 -18.00 -4.90
C SER A 731 29.38 -16.98 -5.98
N ASN A 732 29.00 -15.71 -5.82
CA ASN A 732 29.14 -14.69 -6.85
C ASN A 732 29.54 -13.30 -6.30
N SER A 733 30.22 -13.25 -5.14
CA SER A 733 30.64 -12.03 -4.43
C SER A 733 31.42 -11.00 -5.25
N GLY A 734 32.03 -11.39 -6.38
CA GLY A 734 32.67 -10.48 -7.33
C GLY A 734 31.74 -9.80 -8.34
N SER A 735 30.42 -10.01 -8.26
CA SER A 735 29.43 -9.51 -9.23
C SER A 735 28.81 -8.17 -8.86
N ILE A 736 29.47 -7.42 -7.98
CA ILE A 736 29.05 -6.09 -7.54
C ILE A 736 28.86 -5.18 -8.75
N THR A 737 27.69 -4.55 -8.82
CA THR A 737 27.28 -3.63 -9.88
C THR A 737 27.46 -2.17 -9.50
N ASN A 738 27.92 -1.93 -8.27
CA ASN A 738 28.08 -0.65 -7.59
C ASN A 738 26.76 0.01 -7.19
N THR A 739 25.72 -0.05 -8.04
CA THR A 739 24.54 0.80 -7.89
C THR A 739 23.23 0.03 -7.79
N LYS A 740 23.24 -1.29 -7.95
CA LYS A 740 22.04 -2.15 -7.95
C LYS A 740 22.36 -3.50 -7.31
N ASP A 741 22.73 -3.46 -6.04
CA ASP A 741 23.25 -4.63 -5.33
C ASP A 741 22.31 -5.08 -4.21
N PHE A 742 22.07 -6.39 -4.12
CA PHE A 742 21.31 -7.02 -3.06
C PHE A 742 22.14 -8.11 -2.39
N ILE A 743 22.60 -7.86 -1.17
CA ILE A 743 23.55 -8.72 -0.46
C ILE A 743 22.81 -9.71 0.44
N ASN A 744 23.06 -11.01 0.22
CA ASN A 744 22.53 -12.09 1.04
C ASN A 744 23.56 -12.53 2.08
N PHE A 745 23.31 -12.17 3.34
CA PHE A 745 24.08 -12.64 4.48
C PHE A 745 23.59 -14.01 4.96
N SER A 746 24.49 -14.82 5.51
CA SER A 746 24.17 -16.15 6.03
C SER A 746 23.24 -16.10 7.25
N SER A 747 22.73 -17.25 7.67
CA SER A 747 21.86 -17.41 8.83
C SER A 747 22.57 -17.31 10.19
N VAL A 748 23.85 -16.91 10.21
CA VAL A 748 24.56 -16.57 11.46
C VAL A 748 24.00 -15.29 12.07
N GLY A 749 23.58 -14.34 11.24
CA GLY A 749 22.88 -13.14 11.70
C GLY A 749 21.40 -13.40 11.91
N VAL A 750 20.72 -12.39 12.43
CA VAL A 750 19.27 -12.31 12.56
C VAL A 750 18.79 -10.92 12.15
N HIS A 751 17.47 -10.69 12.20
CA HIS A 751 16.82 -9.47 11.71
C HIS A 751 17.46 -8.14 12.14
N SER A 752 17.94 -8.06 13.39
CA SER A 752 18.52 -6.83 13.96
C SER A 752 20.06 -6.84 14.00
N THR A 753 20.74 -7.86 13.45
CA THR A 753 22.21 -7.91 13.36
C THR A 753 22.78 -6.70 12.62
N PHE A 754 22.05 -6.15 11.63
CA PHE A 754 22.42 -4.90 10.97
C PHE A 754 22.58 -3.73 11.97
N ILE A 755 21.67 -3.62 12.95
CA ILE A 755 21.67 -2.52 13.93
C ILE A 755 22.80 -2.71 14.93
N PHE A 756 22.93 -3.92 15.48
CA PHE A 756 23.94 -4.28 16.48
C PHE A 756 24.07 -5.80 16.56
N PRO A 757 25.23 -6.38 16.94
CA PRO A 757 25.33 -7.83 17.17
C PRO A 757 24.27 -8.31 18.16
N GLN A 758 23.50 -9.33 17.78
CA GLN A 758 22.37 -9.85 18.55
C GLN A 758 22.76 -11.09 19.35
N ASP A 759 23.79 -11.83 18.92
CA ASP A 759 24.29 -12.95 19.70
C ASP A 759 25.20 -12.45 20.83
N THR A 760 24.82 -12.75 22.07
CA THR A 760 25.64 -12.45 23.26
C THR A 760 27.01 -13.15 23.26
N GLY A 761 27.14 -14.25 22.53
CA GLY A 761 28.42 -14.93 22.28
C GLY A 761 29.28 -14.26 21.21
N GLY A 762 28.72 -13.30 20.48
CA GLY A 762 29.40 -12.51 19.46
C GLY A 762 29.56 -13.20 18.10
N SER A 763 28.86 -14.31 17.84
CA SER A 763 29.02 -15.06 16.58
C SER A 763 28.66 -14.23 15.34
N ASP A 764 27.73 -13.29 15.46
CA ASP A 764 27.29 -12.40 14.38
C ASP A 764 28.06 -11.08 14.32
N THR A 765 29.10 -10.89 15.14
CA THR A 765 29.90 -9.64 15.17
C THR A 765 30.60 -9.36 13.84
N ALA A 766 31.19 -10.40 13.23
CA ALA A 766 31.87 -10.25 11.95
C ALA A 766 30.89 -9.88 10.83
N MET A 767 29.65 -10.39 10.91
CA MET A 767 28.59 -10.07 9.96
C MET A 767 28.08 -8.64 10.14
N HIS A 768 27.80 -8.22 11.37
CA HIS A 768 27.45 -6.83 11.67
C HIS A 768 28.51 -5.86 11.14
N THR A 769 29.79 -6.17 11.38
CA THR A 769 30.91 -5.35 10.90
C THR A 769 30.90 -5.20 9.37
N GLU A 770 30.66 -6.31 8.65
CA GLU A 770 30.55 -6.28 7.19
C GLU A 770 29.35 -5.44 6.72
N MET A 771 28.16 -5.67 7.29
CA MET A 771 26.94 -4.92 6.95
C MET A 771 27.13 -3.40 7.15
N ILE A 772 27.77 -2.99 8.26
CA ILE A 772 28.07 -1.58 8.51
C ILE A 772 29.10 -1.04 7.52
N SER A 773 30.13 -1.82 7.18
CA SER A 773 31.14 -1.42 6.20
C SER A 773 30.53 -1.17 4.83
N GLU A 774 29.68 -2.07 4.34
CA GLU A 774 28.99 -1.93 3.05
C GLU A 774 28.04 -0.72 3.03
N ILE A 775 27.31 -0.49 4.13
CA ILE A 775 26.45 0.70 4.25
C ILE A 775 27.27 1.98 4.26
N VAL A 776 28.38 2.05 5.00
CA VAL A 776 29.26 3.23 4.99
C VAL A 776 29.82 3.48 3.59
N ASP A 777 30.25 2.43 2.89
CA ASP A 777 30.78 2.50 1.53
C ASP A 777 29.73 3.06 0.57
N PHE A 778 28.56 2.43 0.48
CA PHE A 778 27.46 2.88 -0.36
C PHE A 778 27.00 4.31 -0.01
N MET A 779 26.95 4.66 1.27
CA MET A 779 26.55 5.99 1.76
C MET A 779 27.64 7.06 1.63
N THR A 780 28.83 6.72 1.12
CA THR A 780 29.89 7.70 0.82
C THR A 780 29.70 8.36 -0.53
N ASP A 781 29.34 7.62 -1.59
CA ASP A 781 29.18 8.17 -2.95
C ASP A 781 28.08 7.51 -3.81
N ASN A 782 27.17 6.75 -3.20
CA ASN A 782 26.07 6.01 -3.85
C ASN A 782 26.59 4.83 -4.69
N SER A 783 27.74 4.27 -4.31
CA SER A 783 28.39 3.14 -4.96
C SER A 783 28.90 2.15 -3.91
N LEU A 784 28.56 0.87 -4.06
CA LEU A 784 29.19 -0.21 -3.32
C LEU A 784 30.44 -0.66 -4.08
N THR A 785 31.62 -0.53 -3.48
CA THR A 785 32.90 -0.85 -4.12
C THR A 785 33.29 -2.31 -3.96
N GLY A 786 32.81 -3.00 -2.92
CA GLY A 786 33.05 -4.43 -2.73
C GLY A 786 32.63 -4.96 -1.37
N ILE A 787 32.82 -6.28 -1.20
CA ILE A 787 32.57 -7.02 0.04
C ILE A 787 33.93 -7.42 0.63
N SER A 788 34.20 -7.01 1.86
CA SER A 788 35.47 -7.24 2.56
C SER A 788 35.55 -8.64 3.17
N ASN A 789 34.44 -9.16 3.68
CA ASN A 789 34.35 -10.47 4.31
C ASN A 789 33.30 -11.36 3.65
N THR A 790 33.69 -12.11 2.62
CA THR A 790 32.75 -13.00 1.92
C THR A 790 32.34 -14.24 2.73
N ALA A 791 32.98 -14.50 3.88
CA ALA A 791 32.68 -15.68 4.70
C ALA A 791 31.38 -15.53 5.52
N VAL A 792 30.83 -14.31 5.61
CA VAL A 792 29.54 -14.06 6.28
C VAL A 792 28.35 -14.13 5.33
N LEU A 793 28.57 -14.28 4.03
CA LEU A 793 27.52 -14.39 3.01
C LEU A 793 26.87 -15.78 3.01
N GLU A 794 25.63 -15.84 2.51
CA GLU A 794 24.86 -17.07 2.30
C GLU A 794 25.54 -18.07 1.36
#